data_AF-A0A9Q8HU13-F1
#
_entry.id   AF-A0A9Q8HU13-F1
#
_cell.length_a   1.000
_cell.length_b   1.000
_cell.length_c   1.000
_cell.angle_alpha   90.00
_cell.angle_beta   90.00
_cell.angle_gamma   90.00
#
_symmetry.space_group_name_H-M   'P 1'
#
loop_
_entity.id
_entity.type
_entity.pdbx_description
1 polymer ?
#
loop_
_entity_poly.entity_id
_entity_poly.type
_entity_poly.pdbx_seq_one_letter_code
_entity_poly.pdbx_strand_id
1 'polypeptide(L)'
;MLSLAIDESSYTSKELSWLAFNERVLQEAYDESNPLLERIRFLGIFASNLDEFYQVRFANLKHKLLIIRGQESQPAKQIRSQLEVIQQRTETLNKQFNEIYSRLMLRLAKHKIFLINETQLSPYHQNWLKTYFKQEIKPYIFPIILNEDIDLLTSLSAHNSNLIIELKKNKKIQTLAILPIPSDPIPRFIVLPKERYKRHQGIVLLDNVLRFCLEDIFDTEIFNYDEISAYSIKMTRDAEYDLITEVEYSLLELMSSSLKQRVTAQPVRFLYEKSMPKALLKMLKRRLNISKLDSVEAGGRYLSFKHLLQFPDLGNKELVNAPLSVIVHPQLKHARTILEAISKKDILLYYPYHSFNTICELLRQASFDPKVSAIKINLYRVAKKSRVIEALMNAANNGKQVTVIIELQARFDEEANINWAKRLTDSNIKVVFSSPGFKIHSKLFLITRRENEQLVDYAHIGTGNFHESTARIYTDFALLTKNSKISEEVKRVFRFIEMPFSPTKFSHLLVSPINVRNRLSALINREIKHAQAGKKSGIILKINNLVDQEIVDLLYTASQAGVKIRMILRGMCSLRAGVNGLSENIQIISIIDRFLEHPRVYYFENDGDPDVYISSADWMTRNLDRRIEVGAPLLDADAKQCVIDILNLQLSDNTKARIIDAEEKNKYVRNNQPPCRSQLAIHNYLLNQSNEKIKE
;
A
#
# COMPACT_ATOMS: atom_id res chain seq x y z
N MET A 1 29.20 16.07 26.94
CA MET A 1 27.79 15.65 27.11
C MET A 1 27.80 14.16 27.41
N LEU A 2 27.07 13.70 28.42
CA LEU A 2 26.95 12.27 28.70
C LEU A 2 26.06 11.62 27.63
N SER A 3 26.55 10.57 26.99
CA SER A 3 25.75 9.72 26.09
C SER A 3 24.67 8.98 26.89
N LEU A 4 23.42 9.03 26.44
CA LEU A 4 22.36 8.22 27.03
C LEU A 4 22.54 6.74 26.64
N ALA A 5 22.25 5.86 27.60
CA ALA A 5 22.17 4.43 27.34
C ALA A 5 20.93 4.12 26.48
N ILE A 6 21.07 3.16 25.57
CA ILE A 6 19.96 2.68 24.74
C ILE A 6 19.18 1.65 25.57
N ASP A 7 17.89 1.89 25.77
CA ASP A 7 16.97 1.05 26.55
C ASP A 7 15.58 0.94 25.89
N GLU A 8 14.64 0.22 26.49
CA GLU A 8 13.28 0.06 25.93
C GLU A 8 12.54 1.40 25.72
N SER A 9 12.81 2.43 26.53
CA SER A 9 12.19 3.76 26.41
C SER A 9 12.73 4.57 25.23
N SER A 10 13.84 4.11 24.65
CA SER A 10 14.49 4.71 23.48
C SER A 10 13.74 4.44 22.18
N TYR A 11 12.70 3.60 22.18
CA TYR A 11 11.95 3.24 20.97
C TYR A 11 10.48 3.65 21.02
N THR A 12 9.92 3.88 19.84
CA THR A 12 8.47 4.03 19.64
C THR A 12 7.86 2.71 19.20
N SER A 13 6.68 2.38 19.73
CA SER A 13 5.89 1.24 19.25
C SER A 13 5.57 1.38 17.76
N LYS A 14 5.87 0.36 16.97
CA LYS A 14 5.60 0.35 15.53
C LYS A 14 4.11 0.51 15.19
N GLU A 15 3.20 0.02 16.04
CA GLU A 15 1.76 0.18 15.85
C GLU A 15 1.31 1.62 16.09
N LEU A 16 1.85 2.30 17.11
CA LEU A 16 1.56 3.72 17.36
C LEU A 16 2.15 4.60 16.25
N SER A 17 3.38 4.30 15.82
CA SER A 17 4.00 4.99 14.69
C SER A 17 3.23 4.80 13.38
N TRP A 18 2.61 3.63 13.19
CA TRP A 18 1.71 3.40 12.07
C TRP A 18 0.45 4.28 12.16
N LEU A 19 -0.15 4.45 13.35
CA LEU A 19 -1.30 5.35 13.53
C LEU A 19 -0.89 6.82 13.28
N ALA A 20 0.29 7.24 13.70
CA ALA A 20 0.85 8.56 13.36
C ALA A 20 1.11 8.73 11.86
N PHE A 21 1.50 7.66 11.14
CA PHE A 21 1.47 7.65 9.68
C PHE A 21 0.07 7.91 9.12
N ASN A 22 -0.94 7.17 9.58
CA ASN A 22 -2.28 7.35 9.05
C ASN A 22 -2.89 8.72 9.44
N GLU A 23 -2.50 9.30 10.57
CA GLU A 23 -2.83 10.68 10.91
C GLU A 23 -2.27 11.69 9.90
N ARG A 24 -1.04 11.51 9.40
CA ARG A 24 -0.50 12.34 8.30
C ARG A 24 -1.33 12.23 7.02
N VAL A 25 -1.89 11.04 6.73
CA VAL A 25 -2.85 10.86 5.62
C VAL A 25 -4.14 11.64 5.89
N LEU A 26 -4.62 11.66 7.14
CA LEU A 26 -5.79 12.45 7.54
C LEU A 26 -5.53 13.97 7.43
N GLN A 27 -4.31 14.42 7.72
CA GLN A 27 -3.92 15.82 7.53
C GLN A 27 -4.04 16.26 6.06
N GLU A 28 -3.76 15.39 5.08
CA GLU A 28 -3.97 15.71 3.66
C GLU A 28 -5.45 15.92 3.30
N ALA A 29 -6.38 15.27 4.01
CA ALA A 29 -7.81 15.54 3.87
C ALA A 29 -8.24 16.88 4.48
N TYR A 30 -7.49 17.38 5.47
CA TYR A 30 -7.72 18.69 6.09
C TYR A 30 -7.05 19.83 5.30
N ASP A 31 -5.89 19.58 4.70
CA ASP A 31 -5.06 20.57 4.01
C ASP A 31 -5.78 21.22 2.82
N GLU A 32 -6.07 22.51 2.94
CA GLU A 32 -6.81 23.28 1.93
C GLU A 32 -6.02 23.57 0.65
N SER A 33 -4.71 23.37 0.65
CA SER A 33 -3.90 23.42 -0.57
C SER A 33 -4.21 22.28 -1.55
N ASN A 34 -4.87 21.22 -1.07
CA ASN A 34 -5.34 20.13 -1.91
C ASN A 34 -6.72 20.43 -2.50
N PRO A 35 -6.95 20.06 -3.78
CA PRO A 35 -8.28 20.12 -4.40
C PRO A 35 -9.33 19.33 -3.60
N LEU A 36 -10.59 19.77 -3.68
CA LEU A 36 -11.66 19.27 -2.82
C LEU A 36 -11.90 17.76 -2.94
N LEU A 37 -11.94 17.20 -4.17
CA LEU A 37 -12.17 15.77 -4.35
C LEU A 37 -10.95 14.94 -3.90
N GLU A 38 -9.75 15.49 -4.00
CA GLU A 38 -8.54 14.80 -3.53
C GLU A 38 -8.54 14.66 -2.00
N ARG A 39 -9.02 15.69 -1.28
CA ARG A 39 -9.25 15.60 0.17
C ARG A 39 -10.26 14.52 0.55
N ILE A 40 -11.33 14.37 -0.22
CA ILE A 40 -12.32 13.30 -0.03
C ILE A 40 -11.69 11.93 -0.28
N ARG A 41 -10.88 11.80 -1.33
CA ARG A 41 -10.13 10.57 -1.61
C ARG A 41 -9.14 10.24 -0.48
N PHE A 42 -8.48 11.23 0.12
CA PHE A 42 -7.63 11.03 1.30
C PHE A 42 -8.39 10.50 2.52
N LEU A 43 -9.63 10.94 2.76
CA LEU A 43 -10.50 10.29 3.78
C LEU A 43 -10.74 8.81 3.45
N GLY A 44 -10.93 8.50 2.16
CA GLY A 44 -10.99 7.13 1.69
C GLY A 44 -9.72 6.34 2.01
N ILE A 45 -8.55 6.89 1.66
CA ILE A 45 -7.24 6.27 1.90
C ILE A 45 -7.06 6.02 3.39
N PHE A 46 -7.34 7.02 4.24
CA PHE A 46 -7.29 6.88 5.70
C PHE A 46 -8.14 5.71 6.20
N ALA A 47 -9.40 5.62 5.74
CA ALA A 47 -10.31 4.57 6.14
C ALA A 47 -9.87 3.18 5.65
N SER A 48 -9.37 3.09 4.41
CA SER A 48 -8.83 1.84 3.85
C SER A 48 -7.59 1.37 4.61
N ASN A 49 -6.67 2.29 4.92
CA ASN A 49 -5.49 1.99 5.72
C ASN A 49 -5.89 1.48 7.11
N LEU A 50 -6.85 2.14 7.75
CA LEU A 50 -7.31 1.75 9.09
C LEU A 50 -7.97 0.36 9.08
N ASP A 51 -8.71 0.02 8.01
CA ASP A 51 -9.20 -1.35 7.82
C ASP A 51 -8.04 -2.36 7.81
N GLU A 52 -6.99 -2.14 7.01
CA GLU A 52 -5.80 -3.01 6.96
C GLU A 52 -5.09 -3.11 8.32
N PHE A 53 -5.01 -2.00 9.06
CA PHE A 53 -4.42 -1.99 10.40
C PHE A 53 -5.13 -2.96 11.33
N TYR A 54 -6.46 -2.96 11.35
CA TYR A 54 -7.21 -3.92 12.16
C TYR A 54 -7.07 -5.35 11.64
N GLN A 55 -7.13 -5.55 10.32
CA GLN A 55 -7.02 -6.88 9.70
C GLN A 55 -5.68 -7.56 9.96
N VAL A 56 -4.59 -6.79 10.07
CA VAL A 56 -3.23 -7.34 10.15
C VAL A 56 -2.57 -7.03 11.48
N ARG A 57 -2.43 -5.75 11.84
CA ARG A 57 -1.54 -5.32 12.94
C ARG A 57 -2.22 -5.53 14.30
N PHE A 58 -3.47 -5.08 14.42
CA PHE A 58 -4.25 -5.29 15.63
C PHE A 58 -4.49 -6.80 15.87
N ALA A 59 -4.84 -7.54 14.82
CA ALA A 59 -4.99 -8.99 14.87
C ALA A 59 -3.72 -9.69 15.38
N ASN A 60 -2.54 -9.32 14.86
CA ASN A 60 -1.25 -9.86 15.31
C ASN A 60 -0.95 -9.57 16.79
N LEU A 61 -1.30 -8.38 17.31
CA LEU A 61 -1.18 -8.09 18.75
C LEU A 61 -2.14 -8.94 19.59
N LYS A 62 -3.38 -9.12 19.11
CA LYS A 62 -4.37 -9.99 19.76
C LYS A 62 -3.87 -11.44 19.83
N HIS A 63 -3.32 -11.97 18.74
CA HIS A 63 -2.73 -13.32 18.72
C HIS A 63 -1.60 -13.49 19.72
N LYS A 64 -0.67 -12.52 19.79
CA LYS A 64 0.41 -12.53 20.79
C LYS A 64 -0.14 -12.62 22.21
N LEU A 65 -1.20 -11.86 22.52
CA LEU A 65 -1.84 -11.90 23.83
C LEU A 65 -2.46 -13.28 24.13
N LEU A 66 -3.05 -13.94 23.14
CA LEU A 66 -3.67 -15.27 23.28
C LEU A 66 -2.65 -16.39 23.50
N ILE A 67 -1.43 -16.26 22.95
CA ILE A 67 -0.36 -17.27 23.07
C ILE A 67 0.33 -17.21 24.44
N ILE A 68 0.34 -16.04 25.10
CA ILE A 68 1.03 -15.87 26.40
C ILE A 68 0.37 -16.73 27.48
N ARG A 69 1.17 -17.59 28.12
CA ARG A 69 0.76 -18.38 29.29
C ARG A 69 0.66 -17.47 30.52
N GLY A 70 -0.50 -17.47 31.18
CA GLY A 70 -0.78 -16.63 32.34
C GLY A 70 -1.23 -15.21 31.95
N GLN A 71 -2.54 -15.00 32.00
CA GLN A 71 -3.18 -13.73 31.61
C GLN A 71 -2.78 -12.53 32.48
N GLU A 72 -2.19 -12.77 33.66
CA GLU A 72 -1.70 -11.75 34.60
C GLU A 72 -0.19 -11.52 34.56
N SER A 73 0.52 -12.19 33.64
CA SER A 73 1.96 -11.98 33.45
C SER A 73 2.28 -10.56 32.97
N GLN A 74 3.48 -10.06 33.27
CA GLN A 74 3.92 -8.73 32.83
C GLN A 74 3.84 -8.53 31.31
N PRO A 75 4.24 -9.51 30.45
CA PRO A 75 4.08 -9.38 29.00
C PRO A 75 2.62 -9.25 28.55
N ALA A 76 1.69 -9.97 29.19
CA ALA A 76 0.27 -9.85 28.88
C ALA A 76 -0.28 -8.47 29.26
N LYS A 77 0.14 -7.92 30.41
CA LYS A 77 -0.24 -6.57 30.86
C LYS A 77 0.28 -5.48 29.92
N GLN A 78 1.52 -5.59 29.45
CA GLN A 78 2.09 -4.66 28.48
C GLN A 78 1.30 -4.63 27.16
N ILE A 79 0.97 -5.80 26.60
CA ILE A 79 0.19 -5.87 25.35
C ILE A 79 -1.23 -5.32 25.55
N ARG A 80 -1.88 -5.60 26.69
CA ARG A 80 -3.21 -5.02 27.00
C ARG A 80 -3.16 -3.50 27.05
N SER A 81 -2.20 -2.94 27.77
CA SER A 81 -1.99 -1.48 27.83
C SER A 81 -1.74 -0.90 26.43
N GLN A 82 -0.94 -1.57 25.61
CA GLN A 82 -0.70 -1.15 24.22
C GLN A 82 -2.00 -1.16 23.39
N LEU A 83 -2.84 -2.18 23.52
CA LEU A 83 -4.14 -2.26 22.84
C LEU A 83 -5.09 -1.14 23.28
N GLU A 84 -5.11 -0.80 24.57
CA GLU A 84 -5.91 0.31 25.11
C GLU A 84 -5.45 1.65 24.54
N VAL A 85 -4.13 1.91 24.49
CA VAL A 85 -3.58 3.13 23.89
C VAL A 85 -3.91 3.21 22.39
N ILE A 86 -3.82 2.09 21.66
CA ILE A 86 -4.20 2.01 20.24
C ILE A 86 -5.68 2.35 20.05
N GLN A 87 -6.57 1.83 20.90
CA GLN A 87 -8.00 2.13 20.86
C GLN A 87 -8.26 3.62 21.11
N GLN A 88 -7.70 4.19 22.18
CA GLN A 88 -7.85 5.62 22.50
C GLN A 88 -7.35 6.54 21.36
N ARG A 89 -6.20 6.18 20.76
CA ARG A 89 -5.66 6.93 19.62
C ARG A 89 -6.59 6.83 18.41
N THR A 90 -7.09 5.64 18.12
CA THR A 90 -8.01 5.40 16.99
C THR A 90 -9.35 6.14 17.18
N GLU A 91 -9.89 6.17 18.40
CA GLU A 91 -11.09 6.96 18.72
C GLU A 91 -10.88 8.46 18.47
N THR A 92 -9.71 8.98 18.85
CA THR A 92 -9.35 10.39 18.61
C THR A 92 -9.28 10.69 17.11
N LEU A 93 -8.63 9.83 16.33
CA LEU A 93 -8.55 9.98 14.88
C LEU A 93 -9.91 9.85 14.21
N ASN A 94 -10.79 8.97 14.69
CA ASN A 94 -12.16 8.84 14.19
C ASN A 94 -13.02 10.08 14.47
N LYS A 95 -12.82 10.77 15.61
CA LYS A 95 -13.48 12.07 15.88
C LYS A 95 -13.03 13.13 14.86
N GLN A 96 -11.72 13.27 14.66
CA GLN A 96 -11.16 14.19 13.66
C GLN A 96 -11.65 13.86 12.24
N PHE A 97 -11.72 12.57 11.88
CA PHE A 97 -12.25 12.11 10.61
C PHE A 97 -13.68 12.62 10.38
N ASN A 98 -14.57 12.48 11.36
CA ASN A 98 -15.96 12.90 11.24
C ASN A 98 -16.12 14.42 11.11
N GLU A 99 -15.29 15.20 11.81
CA GLU A 99 -15.25 16.66 11.69
C GLU A 99 -14.82 17.08 10.28
N ILE A 100 -13.72 16.49 9.78
CA ILE A 100 -13.21 16.76 8.43
C ILE A 100 -14.25 16.36 7.38
N TYR A 101 -14.84 15.17 7.49
CA TYR A 101 -15.89 14.68 6.59
C TYR A 101 -17.05 15.67 6.51
N SER A 102 -17.57 16.11 7.66
CA SER A 102 -18.68 17.07 7.73
C SER A 102 -18.33 18.40 7.05
N ARG A 103 -17.10 18.90 7.28
CA ARG A 103 -16.60 20.13 6.64
C ARG A 103 -16.48 19.97 5.13
N LEU A 104 -15.99 18.82 4.64
CA LEU A 104 -15.87 18.55 3.21
C LEU A 104 -17.23 18.42 2.52
N MET A 105 -18.22 17.80 3.17
CA MET A 105 -19.59 17.75 2.63
C MET A 105 -20.20 19.15 2.50
N LEU A 106 -19.98 20.05 3.48
CA LEU A 106 -20.40 21.45 3.38
C LEU A 106 -19.68 22.19 2.25
N ARG A 107 -18.39 21.92 2.02
CA ARG A 107 -17.65 22.50 0.89
C ARG A 107 -18.17 22.00 -0.45
N LEU A 108 -18.50 20.72 -0.60
CA LEU A 108 -19.14 20.19 -1.80
C LEU A 108 -20.44 20.94 -2.12
N ALA A 109 -21.26 21.20 -1.10
CA ALA A 109 -22.50 21.95 -1.26
C ALA A 109 -22.27 23.37 -1.84
N LYS A 110 -21.19 24.05 -1.46
CA LYS A 110 -20.79 25.35 -2.05
C LYS A 110 -20.46 25.23 -3.55
N HIS A 111 -19.94 24.10 -3.98
CA HIS A 111 -19.73 23.76 -5.40
C HIS A 111 -20.99 23.17 -6.07
N LYS A 112 -22.16 23.25 -5.42
CA LYS A 112 -23.45 22.72 -5.90
C LYS A 112 -23.46 21.20 -6.11
N ILE A 113 -22.61 20.49 -5.37
CA ILE A 113 -22.56 19.03 -5.34
C ILE A 113 -23.12 18.58 -4.00
N PHE A 114 -24.16 17.75 -4.03
CA PHE A 114 -24.87 17.34 -2.81
C PHE A 114 -24.86 15.82 -2.70
N LEU A 115 -24.27 15.32 -1.61
CA LEU A 115 -24.42 13.93 -1.19
C LEU A 115 -25.70 13.83 -0.35
N ILE A 116 -26.78 13.34 -0.96
CA ILE A 116 -28.11 13.29 -0.34
C ILE A 116 -28.47 11.87 0.10
N ASN A 117 -29.43 11.77 1.02
CA ASN A 117 -29.98 10.50 1.49
C ASN A 117 -31.38 10.24 0.90
N GLU A 118 -31.97 9.10 1.26
CA GLU A 118 -33.28 8.68 0.76
C GLU A 118 -34.45 9.60 1.15
N THR A 119 -34.34 10.33 2.26
CA THR A 119 -35.38 11.27 2.72
C THR A 119 -35.30 12.64 2.04
N GLN A 120 -34.23 12.89 1.28
CA GLN A 120 -33.97 14.14 0.57
C GLN A 120 -34.20 14.03 -0.94
N LEU A 121 -34.67 12.89 -1.43
CA LEU A 121 -34.92 12.65 -2.84
C LEU A 121 -36.17 13.40 -3.32
N SER A 122 -36.06 14.10 -4.46
CA SER A 122 -37.23 14.67 -5.12
C SER A 122 -38.12 13.57 -5.72
N PRO A 123 -39.42 13.85 -6.00
CA PRO A 123 -40.28 12.88 -6.69
C PRO A 123 -39.71 12.40 -8.03
N TYR A 124 -38.99 13.26 -8.74
CA TYR A 124 -38.30 12.91 -9.98
C TYR A 124 -37.17 11.89 -9.72
N HIS A 125 -36.30 12.15 -8.75
CA HIS A 125 -35.21 11.23 -8.40
C HIS A 125 -35.73 9.92 -7.81
N GLN A 126 -36.81 9.95 -7.04
CA GLN A 126 -37.47 8.76 -6.52
C GLN A 126 -37.94 7.83 -7.64
N ASN A 127 -38.66 8.35 -8.64
CA ASN A 127 -39.14 7.54 -9.76
C ASN A 127 -37.99 6.98 -10.61
N TRP A 128 -36.97 7.81 -10.86
CA TRP A 128 -35.77 7.37 -11.56
C TRP A 128 -35.03 6.28 -10.79
N LEU A 129 -34.83 6.45 -9.48
CA LEU A 129 -34.15 5.47 -8.64
C LEU A 129 -34.93 4.16 -8.55
N LYS A 130 -36.26 4.15 -8.51
CA LYS A 130 -37.04 2.90 -8.57
C LYS A 130 -36.81 2.14 -9.87
N THR A 131 -36.76 2.86 -10.99
CA THR A 131 -36.48 2.26 -12.31
C THR A 131 -35.06 1.71 -12.38
N TYR A 132 -34.08 2.54 -11.99
CA TYR A 132 -32.67 2.16 -11.94
C TYR A 132 -32.44 0.98 -10.99
N PHE A 133 -33.10 0.98 -9.83
CA PHE A 133 -33.03 -0.12 -8.88
C PHE A 133 -33.53 -1.43 -9.51
N LYS A 134 -34.71 -1.43 -10.14
CA LYS A 134 -35.28 -2.64 -10.75
C LYS A 134 -34.43 -3.19 -11.89
N GLN A 135 -33.82 -2.33 -12.71
CA GLN A 135 -33.06 -2.72 -13.90
C GLN A 135 -31.61 -3.10 -13.58
N GLU A 136 -30.93 -2.30 -12.76
CA GLU A 136 -29.47 -2.38 -12.60
C GLU A 136 -29.04 -2.93 -11.23
N ILE A 137 -29.83 -2.72 -10.16
CA ILE A 137 -29.43 -3.06 -8.79
C ILE A 137 -30.05 -4.38 -8.32
N LYS A 138 -31.37 -4.53 -8.44
CA LYS A 138 -32.16 -5.66 -7.93
C LYS A 138 -31.60 -7.04 -8.31
N PRO A 139 -31.05 -7.28 -9.53
CA PRO A 139 -30.45 -8.56 -9.88
C PRO A 139 -29.27 -9.01 -9.00
N TYR A 140 -28.63 -8.07 -8.29
CA TYR A 140 -27.50 -8.32 -7.40
C TYR A 140 -27.89 -8.37 -5.91
N ILE A 141 -29.19 -8.25 -5.60
CA ILE A 141 -29.69 -8.15 -4.23
C ILE A 141 -30.23 -9.50 -3.75
N PHE A 142 -29.52 -10.09 -2.79
CA PHE A 142 -29.86 -11.37 -2.19
C PHE A 142 -29.90 -11.23 -0.65
N PRO A 143 -31.09 -10.96 -0.07
CA PRO A 143 -31.25 -10.93 1.38
C PRO A 143 -31.02 -12.32 2.01
N ILE A 144 -30.38 -12.34 3.17
CA ILE A 144 -30.16 -13.56 3.97
C ILE A 144 -31.05 -13.48 5.21
N ILE A 145 -32.11 -14.29 5.26
CA ILE A 145 -33.07 -14.29 6.37
C ILE A 145 -32.48 -14.99 7.59
N LEU A 146 -32.26 -14.29 8.69
CA LEU A 146 -31.66 -14.83 9.90
C LEU A 146 -32.64 -15.72 10.68
N ASN A 147 -32.33 -17.01 10.75
CA ASN A 147 -32.93 -17.99 11.66
C ASN A 147 -31.86 -18.57 12.60
N GLU A 148 -32.23 -19.53 13.46
CA GLU A 148 -31.30 -20.16 14.42
C GLU A 148 -30.19 -20.97 13.73
N ASP A 149 -30.50 -21.58 12.58
CA ASP A 149 -29.59 -22.45 11.83
C ASP A 149 -28.53 -21.70 11.02
N ILE A 150 -28.77 -20.43 10.67
CA ILE A 150 -27.81 -19.65 9.87
C ILE A 150 -26.61 -19.22 10.69
N ASP A 151 -25.43 -19.65 10.27
CA ASP A 151 -24.19 -19.12 10.80
C ASP A 151 -23.94 -17.70 10.28
N LEU A 152 -24.10 -16.74 11.19
CA LEU A 152 -23.82 -15.32 10.98
C LEU A 152 -22.36 -15.06 10.63
N LEU A 153 -21.42 -15.89 11.12
CA LEU A 153 -20.00 -15.74 10.84
C LEU A 153 -19.67 -16.07 9.38
N THR A 154 -20.36 -16.99 8.73
CA THR A 154 -20.12 -17.29 7.30
C THR A 154 -20.91 -16.37 6.38
N SER A 155 -22.07 -15.91 6.82
CA SER A 155 -23.02 -15.14 6.00
C SER A 155 -22.65 -13.66 5.81
N LEU A 156 -21.86 -13.08 6.72
CA LEU A 156 -21.42 -11.70 6.59
C LEU A 156 -20.18 -11.57 5.71
N SER A 157 -20.20 -10.67 4.73
CA SER A 157 -18.99 -10.36 3.95
C SER A 157 -17.93 -9.71 4.83
N ALA A 158 -16.67 -10.15 4.73
CA ALA A 158 -15.54 -9.61 5.51
C ALA A 158 -15.08 -8.20 5.09
N HIS A 159 -15.50 -7.72 3.90
CA HIS A 159 -14.90 -6.54 3.27
C HIS A 159 -15.87 -5.39 3.05
N ASN A 160 -17.18 -5.66 2.92
CA ASN A 160 -18.19 -4.66 2.62
C ASN A 160 -19.15 -4.46 3.80
N SER A 161 -19.83 -3.32 3.80
CA SER A 161 -20.88 -3.05 4.78
C SER A 161 -22.12 -3.89 4.44
N ASN A 162 -22.87 -4.27 5.46
CA ASN A 162 -24.16 -4.92 5.31
C ASN A 162 -25.22 -4.09 6.03
N LEU A 163 -26.47 -4.21 5.62
CA LEU A 163 -27.61 -3.70 6.39
C LEU A 163 -28.25 -4.85 7.14
N ILE A 164 -28.49 -4.67 8.43
CA ILE A 164 -29.38 -5.53 9.22
C ILE A 164 -30.77 -4.95 9.09
N ILE A 165 -31.69 -5.76 8.55
CA ILE A 165 -33.08 -5.42 8.35
C ILE A 165 -33.90 -6.06 9.47
N GLU A 166 -34.78 -5.28 10.06
CA GLU A 166 -35.74 -5.69 11.07
C GLU A 166 -37.16 -5.45 10.55
N LEU A 167 -37.89 -6.55 10.32
CA LEU A 167 -39.31 -6.53 9.95
C LEU A 167 -40.12 -6.78 11.22
N LYS A 168 -40.99 -5.84 11.58
CA LYS A 168 -41.87 -5.95 12.75
C LYS A 168 -43.33 -6.03 12.30
N LYS A 169 -44.13 -6.73 13.11
CA LYS A 169 -45.58 -6.72 13.07
C LYS A 169 -46.11 -6.54 14.48
N ASN A 170 -47.02 -5.59 14.70
CA ASN A 170 -47.57 -5.30 16.03
C ASN A 170 -46.46 -5.06 17.08
N LYS A 171 -45.41 -4.34 16.70
CA LYS A 171 -44.19 -4.07 17.51
C LYS A 171 -43.35 -5.30 17.89
N LYS A 172 -43.66 -6.49 17.36
CA LYS A 172 -42.86 -7.70 17.54
C LYS A 172 -42.03 -7.98 16.28
N ILE A 173 -40.75 -8.27 16.47
CA ILE A 173 -39.85 -8.68 15.38
C ILE A 173 -40.37 -9.99 14.81
N GLN A 174 -40.72 -9.99 13.53
CA GLN A 174 -41.14 -11.18 12.79
C GLN A 174 -39.96 -11.79 12.03
N THR A 175 -39.12 -10.94 11.45
CA THR A 175 -38.02 -11.38 10.59
C THR A 175 -36.83 -10.46 10.77
N LEU A 176 -35.65 -11.06 10.86
CA LEU A 176 -34.37 -10.36 10.76
C LEU A 176 -33.70 -10.81 9.47
N ALA A 177 -33.05 -9.90 8.76
CA ALA A 177 -32.30 -10.24 7.56
C ALA A 177 -30.99 -9.47 7.47
N ILE A 178 -30.00 -10.06 6.80
CA ILE A 178 -28.80 -9.38 6.33
C ILE A 178 -29.03 -9.02 4.87
N LEU A 179 -28.75 -7.78 4.52
CA LEU A 179 -28.69 -7.30 3.15
C LEU A 179 -27.27 -6.83 2.83
N PRO A 180 -26.47 -7.65 2.13
CA PRO A 180 -25.14 -7.24 1.68
C PRO A 180 -25.23 -6.07 0.71
N ILE A 181 -24.33 -5.09 0.83
CA ILE A 181 -24.25 -3.98 -0.12
C ILE A 181 -23.35 -4.40 -1.29
N PRO A 182 -23.86 -4.50 -2.53
CA PRO A 182 -23.10 -5.04 -3.66
C PRO A 182 -22.18 -3.99 -4.30
N SER A 183 -21.22 -3.48 -3.54
CA SER A 183 -20.30 -2.41 -3.99
C SER A 183 -19.22 -2.86 -4.98
N ASP A 184 -19.14 -4.17 -5.28
CA ASP A 184 -18.15 -4.71 -6.22
C ASP A 184 -18.67 -4.64 -7.68
N PRO A 185 -19.88 -5.15 -8.01
CA PRO A 185 -20.46 -4.96 -9.33
C PRO A 185 -21.09 -3.57 -9.54
N ILE A 186 -21.50 -2.87 -8.47
CA ILE A 186 -22.22 -1.60 -8.56
C ILE A 186 -21.42 -0.48 -7.89
N PRO A 187 -21.18 0.66 -8.57
CA PRO A 187 -20.55 1.82 -7.95
C PRO A 187 -21.33 2.28 -6.71
N ARG A 188 -20.63 2.47 -5.58
CA ARG A 188 -21.29 2.89 -4.35
C ARG A 188 -21.84 4.32 -4.40
N PHE A 189 -21.25 5.18 -5.22
CA PHE A 189 -21.75 6.54 -5.45
C PHE A 189 -22.53 6.56 -6.76
N ILE A 190 -23.85 6.77 -6.67
CA ILE A 190 -24.73 6.86 -7.82
C ILE A 190 -24.98 8.34 -8.09
N VAL A 191 -24.53 8.81 -9.25
CA VAL A 191 -24.75 10.18 -9.71
C VAL A 191 -26.18 10.29 -10.21
N LEU A 192 -27.00 11.10 -9.55
CA LEU A 192 -28.40 11.28 -9.93
C LEU A 192 -28.53 12.08 -11.23
N PRO A 193 -29.53 11.80 -12.07
CA PRO A 193 -29.80 12.61 -13.25
C PRO A 193 -30.10 14.05 -12.85
N LYS A 194 -29.61 15.00 -13.64
CA LYS A 194 -29.89 16.42 -13.42
C LYS A 194 -31.38 16.68 -13.65
N GLU A 195 -32.03 17.30 -12.68
CA GLU A 195 -33.38 17.82 -12.86
C GLU A 195 -33.34 19.02 -13.83
N ARG A 196 -34.34 19.11 -14.70
CA ARG A 196 -34.49 20.20 -15.65
C ARG A 196 -34.45 21.54 -14.88
N TYR A 197 -33.64 22.49 -15.34
CA TYR A 197 -33.43 23.83 -14.76
C TYR A 197 -32.69 23.91 -13.42
N LYS A 198 -32.31 22.79 -12.77
CA LYS A 198 -31.48 22.82 -11.56
C LYS A 198 -29.99 22.75 -11.90
N ARG A 199 -29.21 23.67 -11.32
CA ARG A 199 -27.75 23.75 -11.51
C ARG A 199 -26.95 22.88 -10.53
N HIS A 200 -27.61 22.09 -9.67
CA HIS A 200 -26.95 21.25 -8.69
C HIS A 200 -26.84 19.79 -9.14
N GLN A 201 -25.76 19.11 -8.72
CA GLN A 201 -25.53 17.69 -8.96
C GLN A 201 -25.81 16.90 -7.69
N GLY A 202 -26.82 16.03 -7.73
CA GLY A 202 -27.11 15.09 -6.65
C GLY A 202 -26.27 13.82 -6.79
N ILE A 203 -25.79 13.29 -5.67
CA ILE A 203 -25.17 11.97 -5.55
C ILE A 203 -25.88 11.27 -4.39
N VAL A 204 -26.23 10.00 -4.57
CA VAL A 204 -26.77 9.15 -3.51
C VAL A 204 -25.85 7.94 -3.30
N LEU A 205 -25.71 7.51 -2.05
CA LEU A 205 -25.01 6.27 -1.73
C LEU A 205 -25.90 5.07 -2.04
N LEU A 206 -25.32 3.99 -2.55
CA LEU A 206 -25.99 2.72 -2.78
C LEU A 206 -26.71 2.23 -1.51
N ASP A 207 -26.11 2.42 -0.34
CA ASP A 207 -26.72 2.16 0.97
C ASP A 207 -28.10 2.81 1.11
N ASN A 208 -28.24 4.07 0.71
CA ASN A 208 -29.50 4.81 0.78
C ASN A 208 -30.47 4.41 -0.33
N VAL A 209 -29.98 3.99 -1.50
CA VAL A 209 -30.84 3.44 -2.55
C VAL A 209 -31.48 2.14 -2.07
N LEU A 210 -30.71 1.26 -1.41
CA LEU A 210 -31.27 0.03 -0.81
C LEU A 210 -32.27 0.36 0.29
N ARG A 211 -31.98 1.35 1.14
CA ARG A 211 -32.91 1.82 2.19
C ARG A 211 -34.21 2.39 1.62
N PHE A 212 -34.12 3.12 0.52
CA PHE A 212 -35.29 3.65 -0.19
C PHE A 212 -36.15 2.53 -0.79
N CYS A 213 -35.52 1.46 -1.29
CA CYS A 213 -36.18 0.36 -2.00
C CYS A 213 -36.44 -0.86 -1.09
N LEU A 214 -36.45 -0.71 0.25
CA LEU A 214 -36.62 -1.87 1.14
C LEU A 214 -37.97 -2.57 0.94
N GLU A 215 -39.04 -1.82 0.68
CA GLU A 215 -40.36 -2.38 0.38
C GLU A 215 -40.39 -3.12 -0.97
N ASP A 216 -39.58 -2.69 -1.96
CA ASP A 216 -39.43 -3.39 -3.24
C ASP A 216 -38.57 -4.68 -3.14
N ILE A 217 -37.83 -4.83 -2.02
CA ILE A 217 -36.97 -5.99 -1.71
C ILE A 217 -37.73 -7.00 -0.84
N PHE A 218 -38.35 -6.53 0.24
CA PHE A 218 -39.13 -7.32 1.17
C PHE A 218 -40.61 -7.13 0.88
N ASP A 219 -41.07 -7.74 -0.20
CA ASP A 219 -42.46 -7.63 -0.64
C ASP A 219 -43.43 -8.08 0.46
N THR A 220 -44.50 -7.31 0.69
CA THR A 220 -45.52 -7.62 1.72
C THR A 220 -46.37 -8.84 1.38
N GLU A 221 -46.38 -9.26 0.11
CA GLU A 221 -46.98 -10.54 -0.29
C GLU A 221 -46.20 -11.75 0.25
N ILE A 222 -44.90 -11.59 0.49
CA ILE A 222 -44.00 -12.63 0.99
C ILE A 222 -43.75 -12.48 2.50
N PHE A 223 -43.59 -11.25 2.97
CA PHE A 223 -43.24 -10.94 4.36
C PHE A 223 -44.34 -10.13 5.05
N ASN A 224 -44.79 -10.60 6.21
CA ASN A 224 -45.89 -9.96 6.93
C ASN A 224 -45.39 -8.97 8.00
N TYR A 225 -45.35 -7.67 7.67
CA TYR A 225 -44.84 -6.62 8.56
C TYR A 225 -45.61 -5.29 8.41
N ASP A 226 -45.57 -4.45 9.46
CA ASP A 226 -46.09 -3.08 9.48
C ASP A 226 -44.97 -2.01 9.60
N GLU A 227 -43.78 -2.42 10.07
CA GLU A 227 -42.61 -1.55 10.19
C GLU A 227 -41.35 -2.26 9.66
N ILE A 228 -40.56 -1.55 8.86
CA ILE A 228 -39.27 -2.00 8.34
C ILE A 228 -38.17 -1.03 8.76
N SER A 229 -37.15 -1.56 9.42
CA SER A 229 -35.98 -0.80 9.88
C SER A 229 -34.70 -1.38 9.32
N ALA A 230 -33.71 -0.52 9.05
CA ALA A 230 -32.40 -0.92 8.52
C ALA A 230 -31.26 -0.27 9.30
N TYR A 231 -30.27 -1.07 9.67
CA TYR A 231 -29.11 -0.62 10.45
C TYR A 231 -27.81 -1.08 9.79
N SER A 232 -26.89 -0.16 9.54
CA SER A 232 -25.60 -0.53 8.94
C SER A 232 -24.73 -1.30 9.94
N ILE A 233 -24.06 -2.34 9.47
CA ILE A 233 -22.96 -3.03 10.16
C ILE A 233 -21.77 -3.23 9.23
N LYS A 234 -20.58 -3.35 9.82
CA LYS A 234 -19.38 -3.78 9.11
C LYS A 234 -18.52 -4.60 10.05
N MET A 235 -18.04 -5.73 9.55
CA MET A 235 -17.12 -6.59 10.29
C MET A 235 -15.75 -6.57 9.61
N THR A 236 -14.70 -6.44 10.40
CA THR A 236 -13.32 -6.62 9.96
C THR A 236 -12.82 -7.94 10.54
N ARG A 237 -12.31 -8.83 9.69
CA ARG A 237 -11.71 -10.11 10.09
C ARG A 237 -10.19 -10.08 9.98
N ASP A 238 -9.55 -11.00 10.68
CA ASP A 238 -8.13 -11.25 10.53
C ASP A 238 -7.77 -11.66 9.08
N ALA A 239 -6.67 -11.11 8.55
CA ALA A 239 -6.15 -11.43 7.23
C ALA A 239 -5.13 -12.58 7.23
N GLU A 240 -4.54 -12.91 8.39
CA GLU A 240 -3.50 -13.93 8.53
C GLU A 240 -4.02 -15.09 9.38
N TYR A 241 -4.32 -16.22 8.73
CA TYR A 241 -4.39 -17.51 9.41
C TYR A 241 -3.32 -18.40 8.81
N ASP A 242 -2.25 -18.64 9.57
CA ASP A 242 -1.16 -19.52 9.16
C ASP A 242 -1.67 -20.97 9.22
N LEU A 243 -1.76 -21.60 8.05
CA LEU A 243 -1.84 -23.05 7.95
C LEU A 243 -0.48 -23.62 8.34
N ILE A 244 -0.28 -23.91 9.63
CA ILE A 244 0.73 -24.86 10.09
C ILE A 244 -0.02 -26.07 10.62
N THR A 245 -0.56 -26.86 9.71
CA THR A 245 -0.94 -28.25 10.00
C THR A 245 -0.43 -29.13 8.85
N GLU A 246 0.48 -30.00 9.25
CA GLU A 246 1.04 -31.21 8.63
C GLU A 246 0.64 -31.56 7.18
N VAL A 247 1.63 -31.38 6.29
CA VAL A 247 2.04 -32.15 5.09
C VAL A 247 0.98 -32.93 4.28
N GLU A 248 0.80 -32.51 3.01
CA GLU A 248 0.72 -33.32 1.75
C GLU A 248 0.24 -32.49 0.53
N TYR A 249 -0.04 -31.19 0.71
CA TYR A 249 -0.56 -30.32 -0.37
C TYR A 249 0.52 -29.47 -1.06
N SER A 250 0.36 -29.24 -2.36
CA SER A 250 1.15 -28.25 -3.09
C SER A 250 0.88 -26.83 -2.56
N LEU A 251 1.84 -25.90 -2.74
CA LEU A 251 1.67 -24.51 -2.28
C LEU A 251 0.39 -23.86 -2.85
N LEU A 252 0.04 -24.17 -4.11
CA LEU A 252 -1.19 -23.68 -4.74
C LEU A 252 -2.46 -24.16 -4.02
N GLU A 253 -2.48 -25.41 -3.56
CA GLU A 253 -3.62 -26.00 -2.86
C GLU A 253 -3.77 -25.43 -1.44
N LEU A 254 -2.66 -25.28 -0.70
CA LEU A 254 -2.63 -24.62 0.61
C LEU A 254 -3.12 -23.16 0.53
N MET A 255 -2.75 -22.46 -0.53
CA MET A 255 -3.19 -21.09 -0.73
C MET A 255 -4.67 -21.01 -1.11
N SER A 256 -5.16 -21.95 -1.91
CA SER A 256 -6.58 -22.04 -2.25
C SER A 256 -7.46 -22.36 -1.03
N SER A 257 -6.98 -23.21 -0.10
CA SER A 257 -7.70 -23.53 1.14
C SER A 257 -7.68 -22.37 2.15
N SER A 258 -6.54 -21.67 2.31
CA SER A 258 -6.45 -20.49 3.18
C SER A 258 -7.38 -19.35 2.74
N LEU A 259 -7.59 -19.14 1.43
CA LEU A 259 -8.58 -18.18 0.92
C LEU A 259 -10.01 -18.50 1.36
N LYS A 260 -10.39 -19.79 1.35
CA LYS A 260 -11.71 -20.22 1.86
C LYS A 260 -11.85 -19.99 3.36
N GLN A 261 -10.78 -20.20 4.13
CA GLN A 261 -10.78 -20.01 5.59
C GLN A 261 -10.81 -18.54 6.03
N ARG A 262 -10.39 -17.58 5.19
CA ARG A 262 -10.61 -16.13 5.46
C ARG A 262 -12.09 -15.80 5.63
N VAL A 263 -12.98 -16.53 4.96
CA VAL A 263 -14.43 -16.38 5.11
C VAL A 263 -14.91 -16.82 6.50
N THR A 264 -14.17 -17.71 7.18
CA THR A 264 -14.50 -18.23 8.51
C THR A 264 -13.64 -17.65 9.65
N ALA A 265 -12.73 -16.71 9.35
CA ALA A 265 -11.83 -16.12 10.35
C ALA A 265 -12.58 -15.32 11.43
N GLN A 266 -12.05 -15.31 12.66
CA GLN A 266 -12.70 -14.59 13.76
C GLN A 266 -12.70 -13.07 13.54
N PRO A 267 -13.76 -12.37 13.97
CA PRO A 267 -13.80 -10.91 13.93
C PRO A 267 -12.71 -10.31 14.81
N VAL A 268 -12.19 -9.18 14.36
CA VAL A 268 -11.22 -8.35 15.10
C VAL A 268 -11.83 -6.98 15.42
N ARG A 269 -12.73 -6.50 14.55
CA ARG A 269 -13.49 -5.26 14.76
C ARG A 269 -14.92 -5.39 14.25
N PHE A 270 -15.89 -4.91 15.02
CA PHE A 270 -17.30 -4.84 14.67
C PHE A 270 -17.79 -3.39 14.77
N LEU A 271 -18.15 -2.81 13.63
CA LEU A 271 -18.74 -1.48 13.52
C LEU A 271 -20.25 -1.62 13.35
N TYR A 272 -21.01 -0.78 14.05
CA TYR A 272 -22.48 -0.76 13.96
C TYR A 272 -23.01 0.66 13.97
N GLU A 273 -24.15 0.88 13.32
CA GLU A 273 -24.84 2.17 13.35
C GLU A 273 -25.33 2.50 14.76
N LYS A 274 -25.03 3.71 15.27
CA LYS A 274 -25.37 4.15 16.64
C LYS A 274 -26.87 4.06 16.97
N SER A 275 -27.75 4.16 15.97
CA SER A 275 -29.20 4.06 16.10
C SER A 275 -29.69 2.62 16.34
N MET A 276 -28.83 1.60 16.19
CA MET A 276 -29.19 0.20 16.35
C MET A 276 -29.70 -0.11 17.77
N PRO A 277 -30.86 -0.79 17.91
CA PRO A 277 -31.38 -1.21 19.21
C PRO A 277 -30.38 -2.05 20.00
N LYS A 278 -30.23 -1.75 21.30
CA LYS A 278 -29.30 -2.46 22.20
C LYS A 278 -29.56 -3.98 22.25
N ALA A 279 -30.82 -4.40 22.14
CA ALA A 279 -31.21 -5.81 22.12
C ALA A 279 -30.65 -6.52 20.87
N LEU A 280 -30.80 -5.91 19.69
CA LEU A 280 -30.25 -6.41 18.43
C LEU A 280 -28.72 -6.46 18.46
N LEU A 281 -28.07 -5.42 18.98
CA LEU A 281 -26.61 -5.41 19.16
C LEU A 281 -26.14 -6.54 20.08
N LYS A 282 -26.83 -6.79 21.20
CA LYS A 282 -26.50 -7.88 22.13
C LYS A 282 -26.65 -9.24 21.46
N MET A 283 -27.70 -9.43 20.65
CA MET A 283 -27.91 -10.65 19.86
C MET A 283 -26.77 -10.87 18.86
N LEU A 284 -26.44 -9.85 18.05
CA LEU A 284 -25.35 -9.94 17.07
C LEU A 284 -24.01 -10.23 17.73
N LYS A 285 -23.67 -9.55 18.84
CA LYS A 285 -22.45 -9.81 19.62
C LYS A 285 -22.33 -11.27 20.06
N ARG A 286 -23.43 -11.84 20.55
CA ARG A 286 -23.48 -13.24 20.96
C ARG A 286 -23.31 -14.20 19.79
N ARG A 287 -24.08 -14.02 18.71
CA ARG A 287 -24.02 -14.93 17.55
C ARG A 287 -22.71 -14.83 16.75
N LEU A 288 -22.03 -13.68 16.81
CA LEU A 288 -20.72 -13.48 16.18
C LEU A 288 -19.53 -13.83 17.09
N ASN A 289 -19.78 -14.34 18.31
CA ASN A 289 -18.74 -14.68 19.28
C ASN A 289 -17.75 -13.52 19.56
N ILE A 290 -18.27 -12.28 19.63
CA ILE A 290 -17.43 -11.10 19.87
C ILE A 290 -16.94 -11.12 21.32
N SER A 291 -15.62 -11.23 21.48
CA SER A 291 -14.93 -11.27 22.77
C SER A 291 -14.69 -9.87 23.34
N LYS A 292 -14.24 -9.78 24.60
CA LYS A 292 -13.83 -8.51 25.21
C LYS A 292 -12.57 -7.90 24.58
N LEU A 293 -11.79 -8.71 23.85
CA LEU A 293 -10.57 -8.27 23.18
C LEU A 293 -10.84 -7.70 21.79
N ASP A 294 -12.06 -7.88 21.27
CA ASP A 294 -12.47 -7.37 19.97
C ASP A 294 -12.89 -5.91 20.05
N SER A 295 -12.52 -5.13 19.04
CA SER A 295 -12.96 -3.74 18.98
C SER A 295 -14.44 -3.68 18.57
N VAL A 296 -15.27 -3.02 19.38
CA VAL A 296 -16.67 -2.77 19.04
C VAL A 296 -16.96 -1.29 19.07
N GLU A 297 -17.19 -0.70 17.91
CA GLU A 297 -17.26 0.76 17.75
C GLU A 297 -18.63 1.17 17.20
N ALA A 298 -19.27 2.14 17.84
CA ALA A 298 -20.48 2.77 17.32
C ALA A 298 -20.08 3.78 16.24
N GLY A 299 -20.54 3.56 15.02
CA GLY A 299 -20.33 4.45 13.89
C GLY A 299 -21.56 5.28 13.54
N GLY A 300 -21.37 6.18 12.57
CA GLY A 300 -22.48 6.85 11.91
C GLY A 300 -23.29 5.92 11.01
N ARG A 301 -24.18 6.50 10.20
CA ARG A 301 -25.02 5.76 9.25
C ARG A 301 -24.22 4.96 8.21
N TYR A 302 -23.06 5.47 7.80
CA TYR A 302 -22.19 4.86 6.82
C TYR A 302 -20.91 4.35 7.50
N LEU A 303 -20.56 3.07 7.28
CA LEU A 303 -19.47 2.42 8.02
C LEU A 303 -18.24 2.07 7.16
N SER A 304 -18.35 2.16 5.83
CA SER A 304 -17.28 1.78 4.92
C SER A 304 -16.76 3.00 4.15
N PHE A 305 -15.97 3.84 4.80
CA PHE A 305 -15.47 5.06 4.16
C PHE A 305 -14.38 4.81 3.10
N LYS A 306 -13.84 3.58 2.97
CA LYS A 306 -12.89 3.21 1.90
C LYS A 306 -13.42 3.51 0.49
N HIS A 307 -14.74 3.51 0.29
CA HIS A 307 -15.29 3.81 -1.03
C HIS A 307 -15.11 5.28 -1.44
N LEU A 308 -14.84 6.20 -0.51
CA LEU A 308 -14.52 7.60 -0.84
C LEU A 308 -13.29 7.74 -1.76
N LEU A 309 -12.40 6.73 -1.84
CA LEU A 309 -11.34 6.71 -2.85
C LEU A 309 -11.90 6.77 -4.30
N GLN A 310 -13.08 6.20 -4.51
CA GLN A 310 -13.76 6.11 -5.81
C GLN A 310 -14.83 7.21 -5.96
N PHE A 311 -14.77 8.27 -5.15
CA PHE A 311 -15.72 9.38 -5.27
C PHE A 311 -15.67 9.94 -6.71
N PRO A 312 -16.83 10.10 -7.37
CA PRO A 312 -16.89 10.38 -8.80
C PRO A 312 -16.30 11.75 -9.12
N ASP A 313 -15.54 11.81 -10.21
CA ASP A 313 -15.17 13.06 -10.85
C ASP A 313 -16.36 13.56 -11.68
N LEU A 314 -16.84 14.77 -11.37
CA LEU A 314 -17.98 15.39 -12.02
C LEU A 314 -17.57 16.35 -13.16
N GLY A 315 -16.29 16.31 -13.56
CA GLY A 315 -15.75 17.07 -14.68
C GLY A 315 -15.28 18.49 -14.33
N ASN A 316 -15.31 18.88 -13.05
CA ASN A 316 -14.77 20.17 -12.61
C ASN A 316 -13.26 20.04 -12.30
N LYS A 317 -12.44 20.57 -13.21
CA LYS A 317 -10.98 20.54 -13.15
C LYS A 317 -10.39 21.22 -11.91
N GLU A 318 -11.09 22.17 -11.29
CA GLU A 318 -10.61 22.84 -10.06
C GLU A 318 -10.71 21.94 -8.82
N LEU A 319 -11.55 20.91 -8.86
CA LEU A 319 -11.78 20.04 -7.70
C LEU A 319 -10.85 18.83 -7.65
N VAL A 320 -10.05 18.62 -8.69
CA VAL A 320 -9.11 17.49 -8.83
C VAL A 320 -7.70 18.02 -9.10
N ASN A 321 -6.68 17.20 -8.84
CA ASN A 321 -5.32 17.57 -9.20
C ASN A 321 -5.17 17.67 -10.73
N ALA A 322 -4.50 18.72 -11.20
CA ALA A 322 -4.11 18.80 -12.61
C ALA A 322 -3.22 17.60 -12.99
N PRO A 323 -3.42 16.96 -14.15
CA PRO A 323 -2.54 15.88 -14.59
C PRO A 323 -1.12 16.41 -14.81
N LEU A 324 -0.11 15.64 -14.37
CA LEU A 324 1.28 15.92 -14.75
C LEU A 324 1.57 15.27 -16.10
N SER A 325 2.33 15.96 -16.95
CA SER A 325 2.81 15.39 -18.21
C SER A 325 3.79 14.26 -17.93
N VAL A 326 3.69 13.18 -18.70
CA VAL A 326 4.65 12.06 -18.62
C VAL A 326 5.93 12.46 -19.34
N ILE A 327 7.06 12.22 -18.69
CA ILE A 327 8.39 12.58 -19.17
C ILE A 327 9.02 11.39 -19.90
N VAL A 328 9.57 11.65 -21.08
CA VAL A 328 10.36 10.67 -21.84
C VAL A 328 11.83 10.86 -21.47
N HIS A 329 12.50 9.78 -21.06
CA HIS A 329 13.92 9.81 -20.71
C HIS A 329 14.77 10.25 -21.93
N PRO A 330 15.75 11.16 -21.79
CA PRO A 330 16.52 11.70 -22.92
C PRO A 330 17.08 10.64 -23.86
N GLN A 331 17.71 9.59 -23.31
CA GLN A 331 18.33 8.51 -24.09
C GLN A 331 17.32 7.70 -24.91
N LEU A 332 16.04 7.67 -24.52
CA LEU A 332 14.99 6.95 -25.25
C LEU A 332 14.46 7.76 -26.44
N LYS A 333 14.65 9.09 -26.48
CA LYS A 333 14.16 9.94 -27.58
C LYS A 333 14.87 9.66 -28.90
N HIS A 334 16.14 9.27 -28.84
CA HIS A 334 17.02 9.13 -30.01
C HIS A 334 17.39 7.68 -30.34
N ALA A 335 17.01 6.72 -29.50
CA ALA A 335 17.35 5.32 -29.70
C ALA A 335 16.34 4.62 -30.61
N ARG A 336 16.82 3.72 -31.49
CA ARG A 336 15.93 2.91 -32.35
C ARG A 336 15.18 1.85 -31.57
N THR A 337 15.84 1.29 -30.54
CA THR A 337 15.28 0.28 -29.64
C THR A 337 15.67 0.61 -28.20
N ILE A 338 14.91 0.11 -27.23
CA ILE A 338 15.20 0.37 -25.82
C ILE A 338 16.50 -0.36 -25.41
N LEU A 339 16.74 -1.57 -25.93
CA LEU A 339 17.97 -2.31 -25.68
C LEU A 339 19.21 -1.55 -26.17
N GLU A 340 19.16 -0.90 -27.34
CA GLU A 340 20.25 -0.05 -27.84
C GLU A 340 20.52 1.13 -26.91
N ALA A 341 19.48 1.76 -26.35
CA ALA A 341 19.63 2.84 -25.39
C ALA A 341 20.38 2.35 -24.13
N ILE A 342 19.96 1.20 -23.58
CA ILE A 342 20.61 0.57 -22.41
C ILE A 342 22.06 0.15 -22.74
N SER A 343 22.34 -0.25 -23.99
CA SER A 343 23.70 -0.62 -24.38
C SER A 343 24.69 0.55 -24.31
N LYS A 344 24.21 1.78 -24.52
CA LYS A 344 25.06 2.99 -24.55
C LYS A 344 25.36 3.48 -23.14
N LYS A 345 24.36 3.50 -22.26
CA LYS A 345 24.48 3.98 -20.88
C LYS A 345 23.31 3.45 -20.05
N ASP A 346 23.51 3.34 -18.74
CA ASP A 346 22.45 2.95 -17.81
C ASP A 346 21.29 3.97 -17.86
N ILE A 347 20.05 3.46 -17.77
CA ILE A 347 18.84 4.28 -17.75
C ILE A 347 18.21 4.17 -16.36
N LEU A 348 18.03 5.31 -15.69
CA LEU A 348 17.26 5.38 -14.45
C LEU A 348 15.90 6.02 -14.73
N LEU A 349 14.84 5.22 -14.62
CA LEU A 349 13.47 5.71 -14.67
C LEU A 349 12.97 5.99 -13.26
N TYR A 350 12.18 7.05 -13.12
CA TYR A 350 11.48 7.40 -11.89
C TYR A 350 9.99 7.58 -12.16
N TYR A 351 9.17 6.63 -11.70
CA TYR A 351 7.71 6.67 -11.80
C TYR A 351 7.13 7.58 -10.71
N PRO A 352 5.92 8.15 -10.89
CA PRO A 352 5.11 8.15 -12.11
C PRO A 352 5.53 9.24 -13.11
N TYR A 353 6.65 9.94 -12.86
CA TYR A 353 7.14 11.01 -13.74
C TYR A 353 7.49 10.48 -15.13
N HIS A 354 8.13 9.32 -15.18
CA HIS A 354 8.36 8.55 -16.41
C HIS A 354 7.23 7.57 -16.70
N SER A 355 7.12 7.12 -17.95
CA SER A 355 6.10 6.14 -18.34
C SER A 355 6.52 4.71 -18.00
N PHE A 356 5.65 3.97 -17.31
CA PHE A 356 5.80 2.51 -17.17
C PHE A 356 5.68 1.76 -18.51
N ASN A 357 5.15 2.42 -19.56
CA ASN A 357 5.12 1.85 -20.90
C ASN A 357 6.53 1.50 -21.43
N THR A 358 7.59 2.16 -20.96
CA THR A 358 8.96 1.81 -21.34
C THR A 358 9.30 0.36 -20.98
N ILE A 359 8.92 -0.10 -19.80
CA ILE A 359 9.14 -1.50 -19.37
C ILE A 359 8.27 -2.46 -20.18
N CYS A 360 7.00 -2.09 -20.40
CA CYS A 360 6.10 -2.90 -21.22
C CYS A 360 6.64 -3.06 -22.65
N GLU A 361 7.15 -1.98 -23.24
CA GLU A 361 7.71 -1.96 -24.59
C GLU A 361 9.03 -2.71 -24.67
N LEU A 362 9.89 -2.62 -23.65
CA LEU A 362 11.14 -3.38 -23.58
C LEU A 362 10.86 -4.89 -23.56
N LEU A 363 9.95 -5.35 -22.71
CA LEU A 363 9.56 -6.76 -22.65
C LEU A 363 8.85 -7.21 -23.92
N ARG A 364 8.04 -6.34 -24.54
CA ARG A 364 7.43 -6.60 -25.84
C ARG A 364 8.50 -6.77 -26.92
N GLN A 365 9.47 -5.86 -27.03
CA GLN A 365 10.60 -5.98 -27.98
C GLN A 365 11.38 -7.27 -27.74
N ALA A 366 11.67 -7.58 -26.48
CA ALA A 366 12.37 -8.81 -26.11
C ALA A 366 11.56 -10.08 -26.42
N SER A 367 10.23 -10.02 -26.51
CA SER A 367 9.40 -11.19 -26.81
C SER A 367 9.56 -11.67 -28.26
N PHE A 368 9.85 -10.77 -29.20
CA PHE A 368 9.96 -11.11 -30.63
C PHE A 368 11.33 -10.79 -31.25
N ASP A 369 12.27 -10.15 -30.55
CA ASP A 369 13.65 -10.01 -31.05
C ASP A 369 14.28 -11.41 -31.27
N PRO A 370 14.68 -11.76 -32.51
CA PRO A 370 15.30 -13.06 -32.80
C PRO A 370 16.63 -13.29 -32.07
N LYS A 371 17.30 -12.22 -31.62
CA LYS A 371 18.55 -12.30 -30.88
C LYS A 371 18.36 -12.61 -29.40
N VAL A 372 17.15 -12.45 -28.86
CA VAL A 372 16.89 -12.75 -27.44
C VAL A 372 16.69 -14.25 -27.25
N SER A 373 17.48 -14.85 -26.37
CA SER A 373 17.44 -16.28 -26.08
C SER A 373 16.63 -16.62 -24.84
N ALA A 374 16.63 -15.76 -23.82
CA ALA A 374 15.98 -16.02 -22.55
C ALA A 374 15.47 -14.75 -21.86
N ILE A 375 14.39 -14.90 -21.09
CA ILE A 375 13.83 -13.87 -20.23
C ILE A 375 13.55 -14.48 -18.85
N LYS A 376 14.13 -13.90 -17.80
CA LYS A 376 13.78 -14.23 -16.41
C LYS A 376 13.13 -13.02 -15.75
N ILE A 377 12.06 -13.22 -15.00
CA ILE A 377 11.37 -12.13 -14.28
C ILE A 377 10.76 -12.65 -12.99
N ASN A 378 10.71 -11.83 -11.96
CA ASN A 378 9.94 -12.14 -10.76
C ASN A 378 8.77 -11.16 -10.56
N LEU A 379 7.61 -11.73 -10.23
CA LEU A 379 6.33 -11.06 -10.14
C LEU A 379 5.78 -11.24 -8.71
N TYR A 380 5.79 -10.15 -7.95
CA TYR A 380 5.21 -10.13 -6.61
C TYR A 380 3.68 -9.93 -6.64
N ARG A 381 3.23 -8.98 -7.48
CA ARG A 381 1.81 -8.64 -7.69
C ARG A 381 1.60 -8.33 -9.17
N VAL A 382 0.58 -8.93 -9.76
CA VAL A 382 0.27 -8.79 -11.18
C VAL A 382 -1.11 -8.16 -11.35
N ALA A 383 -1.23 -7.19 -12.25
CA ALA A 383 -2.52 -6.60 -12.58
C ALA A 383 -3.50 -7.66 -13.13
N LYS A 384 -4.80 -7.49 -12.88
CA LYS A 384 -5.86 -8.38 -13.44
C LYS A 384 -5.77 -8.53 -14.97
N LYS A 385 -5.30 -7.49 -15.66
CA LYS A 385 -4.91 -7.50 -17.07
C LYS A 385 -3.49 -6.94 -17.16
N SER A 386 -2.50 -7.78 -17.42
CA SER A 386 -1.09 -7.39 -17.41
C SER A 386 -0.47 -7.56 -18.80
N ARG A 387 0.04 -6.46 -19.36
CA ARG A 387 0.77 -6.48 -20.64
C ARG A 387 2.12 -7.19 -20.51
N VAL A 388 2.68 -7.18 -19.30
CA VAL A 388 3.91 -7.92 -18.96
C VAL A 388 3.70 -9.42 -19.16
N ILE A 389 2.60 -9.98 -18.63
CA ILE A 389 2.32 -11.42 -18.80
C ILE A 389 2.10 -11.78 -20.27
N GLU A 390 1.33 -10.97 -21.01
CA GLU A 390 1.09 -11.20 -22.44
C GLU A 390 2.40 -11.18 -23.25
N ALA A 391 3.33 -10.28 -22.93
CA ALA A 391 4.66 -10.25 -23.55
C ALA A 391 5.48 -11.51 -23.24
N LEU A 392 5.40 -12.03 -22.02
CA LEU A 392 6.11 -13.25 -21.61
C LEU A 392 5.55 -14.50 -22.31
N MET A 393 4.23 -14.62 -22.41
CA MET A 393 3.58 -15.71 -23.18
C MET A 393 3.97 -15.64 -24.66
N ASN A 394 3.98 -14.44 -25.24
CA ASN A 394 4.45 -14.26 -26.61
C ASN A 394 5.94 -14.65 -26.78
N ALA A 395 6.78 -14.36 -25.79
CA ALA A 395 8.19 -14.74 -25.81
C ALA A 395 8.37 -16.27 -25.83
N ALA A 396 7.62 -16.99 -25.01
CA ALA A 396 7.62 -18.45 -24.98
C ALA A 396 7.12 -19.05 -26.31
N ASN A 397 6.05 -18.51 -26.88
CA ASN A 397 5.55 -18.91 -28.20
C ASN A 397 6.57 -18.68 -29.33
N ASN A 398 7.43 -17.66 -29.19
CA ASN A 398 8.54 -17.40 -30.11
C ASN A 398 9.81 -18.22 -29.78
N GLY A 399 9.70 -19.28 -28.99
CA GLY A 399 10.80 -20.22 -28.69
C GLY A 399 11.85 -19.73 -27.70
N LYS A 400 11.60 -18.63 -26.97
CA LYS A 400 12.54 -18.10 -25.98
C LYS A 400 12.40 -18.87 -24.67
N GLN A 401 13.49 -19.06 -23.94
CA GLN A 401 13.43 -19.64 -22.60
C GLN A 401 12.90 -18.61 -21.60
N VAL A 402 11.65 -18.79 -21.15
CA VAL A 402 11.02 -17.86 -20.21
C VAL A 402 10.88 -18.50 -18.84
N THR A 403 11.45 -17.86 -17.82
CA THR A 403 11.29 -18.24 -16.42
C THR A 403 10.58 -17.13 -15.65
N VAL A 404 9.47 -17.46 -15.01
CA VAL A 404 8.70 -16.52 -14.19
C VAL A 404 8.66 -17.01 -12.76
N ILE A 405 9.17 -16.19 -11.84
CA ILE A 405 9.02 -16.42 -10.40
C ILE A 405 7.77 -15.70 -9.93
N ILE A 406 6.84 -16.39 -9.26
CA ILE A 406 5.60 -15.80 -8.75
C ILE A 406 5.54 -15.96 -7.23
N GLU A 407 5.32 -14.85 -6.53
CA GLU A 407 5.02 -14.87 -5.10
C GLU A 407 3.52 -15.07 -4.89
N LEU A 408 3.11 -16.31 -4.63
CA LEU A 408 1.70 -16.60 -4.36
C LEU A 408 1.24 -15.97 -3.04
N GLN A 409 2.13 -15.86 -2.03
CA GLN A 409 1.83 -15.35 -0.68
C GLN A 409 1.78 -13.81 -0.59
N ALA A 410 1.62 -13.13 -1.72
CA ALA A 410 1.41 -11.70 -1.77
C ALA A 410 0.02 -11.36 -1.23
N ARG A 411 -0.01 -10.60 -0.12
CA ARG A 411 -1.24 -10.29 0.61
C ARG A 411 -2.26 -9.57 -0.28
N PHE A 412 -3.50 -10.07 -0.29
CA PHE A 412 -4.67 -9.55 -1.02
C PHE A 412 -4.64 -9.75 -2.55
N ASP A 413 -3.59 -10.37 -3.09
CA ASP A 413 -3.44 -10.64 -4.53
C ASP A 413 -3.34 -12.16 -4.80
N GLU A 414 -3.61 -13.00 -3.80
CA GLU A 414 -3.37 -14.43 -3.86
C GLU A 414 -4.18 -15.11 -4.99
N GLU A 415 -5.46 -14.78 -5.10
CA GLU A 415 -6.36 -15.35 -6.12
C GLU A 415 -5.90 -15.00 -7.54
N ALA A 416 -5.50 -13.75 -7.77
CA ALA A 416 -4.98 -13.30 -9.06
C ALA A 416 -3.67 -14.00 -9.42
N ASN A 417 -2.75 -14.12 -8.46
CA ASN A 417 -1.46 -14.78 -8.67
C ASN A 417 -1.62 -16.29 -8.95
N ILE A 418 -2.58 -16.97 -8.30
CA ILE A 418 -2.91 -18.38 -8.58
C ILE A 418 -3.42 -18.55 -10.02
N ASN A 419 -4.31 -17.67 -10.48
CA ASN A 419 -4.84 -17.73 -11.85
C ASN A 419 -3.72 -17.49 -12.89
N TRP A 420 -2.86 -16.50 -12.65
CA TRP A 420 -1.73 -16.24 -13.53
C TRP A 420 -0.72 -17.38 -13.59
N ALA A 421 -0.44 -18.04 -12.47
CA ALA A 421 0.45 -19.19 -12.43
C ALA A 421 -0.03 -20.32 -13.36
N LYS A 422 -1.34 -20.60 -13.37
CA LYS A 422 -1.95 -21.58 -14.30
C LYS A 422 -1.76 -21.16 -15.75
N ARG A 423 -2.20 -19.95 -16.12
CA ARG A 423 -2.09 -19.43 -17.50
C ARG A 423 -0.66 -19.43 -18.05
N LEU A 424 0.32 -19.07 -17.23
CA LEU A 424 1.72 -19.07 -17.62
C LEU A 424 2.23 -20.50 -17.87
N THR A 425 1.87 -21.44 -17.00
CA THR A 425 2.27 -22.85 -17.14
C THR A 425 1.69 -23.46 -18.41
N ASP A 426 0.42 -23.17 -18.71
CA ASP A 426 -0.27 -23.61 -19.94
C ASP A 426 0.39 -23.05 -21.22
N SER A 427 1.19 -21.97 -21.09
CA SER A 427 1.91 -21.31 -22.20
C SER A 427 3.38 -21.76 -22.30
N ASN A 428 3.75 -22.93 -21.75
CA ASN A 428 5.12 -23.48 -21.74
C ASN A 428 6.17 -22.58 -21.05
N ILE A 429 5.75 -21.74 -20.11
CA ILE A 429 6.67 -20.92 -19.30
C ILE A 429 7.08 -21.70 -18.05
N LYS A 430 8.37 -21.67 -17.69
CA LYS A 430 8.84 -22.24 -16.43
C LYS A 430 8.40 -21.34 -15.27
N VAL A 431 7.36 -21.74 -14.55
CA VAL A 431 6.90 -21.04 -13.35
C VAL A 431 7.63 -21.60 -12.12
N VAL A 432 8.21 -20.70 -11.32
CA VAL A 432 8.91 -21.02 -10.06
C VAL A 432 8.20 -20.32 -8.91
N PHE A 433 7.92 -21.05 -7.84
CA PHE A 433 7.30 -20.49 -6.64
C PHE A 433 8.34 -20.24 -5.55
N SER A 434 8.06 -19.30 -4.65
CA SER A 434 8.86 -19.11 -3.44
C SER A 434 8.80 -20.34 -2.53
N SER A 435 9.93 -20.73 -1.97
CA SER A 435 9.95 -21.75 -0.92
C SER A 435 9.29 -21.21 0.35
N PRO A 436 8.58 -22.06 1.14
CA PRO A 436 8.02 -21.65 2.42
C PRO A 436 9.07 -20.95 3.30
N GLY A 437 8.73 -19.77 3.82
CA GLY A 437 9.63 -18.96 4.66
C GLY A 437 10.49 -17.93 3.90
N PHE A 438 10.57 -17.97 2.57
CA PHE A 438 11.36 -17.03 1.75
C PHE A 438 10.49 -16.22 0.79
N LYS A 439 9.78 -15.22 1.31
CA LYS A 439 8.95 -14.37 0.45
C LYS A 439 9.80 -13.52 -0.49
N ILE A 440 9.49 -13.54 -1.79
CA ILE A 440 10.27 -12.85 -2.81
C ILE A 440 9.68 -11.47 -3.04
N HIS A 441 10.43 -10.43 -2.69
CA HIS A 441 9.97 -9.05 -2.78
C HIS A 441 10.93 -8.16 -3.59
N SER A 442 12.01 -8.71 -4.17
CA SER A 442 12.79 -8.03 -5.20
C SER A 442 11.97 -7.82 -6.49
N LYS A 443 12.35 -6.87 -7.35
CA LYS A 443 11.70 -6.62 -8.64
C LYS A 443 12.71 -6.54 -9.76
N LEU A 444 12.94 -7.69 -10.36
CA LEU A 444 14.02 -7.97 -11.26
C LEU A 444 13.46 -8.57 -12.55
N PHE A 445 14.07 -8.18 -13.66
CA PHE A 445 14.08 -9.05 -14.83
C PHE A 445 15.48 -9.07 -15.43
N LEU A 446 15.75 -10.11 -16.20
CA LEU A 446 16.97 -10.34 -16.94
C LEU A 446 16.61 -10.78 -18.36
N ILE A 447 17.11 -10.07 -19.36
CA ILE A 447 16.98 -10.43 -20.77
C ILE A 447 18.37 -10.86 -21.26
N THR A 448 18.50 -12.10 -21.69
CA THR A 448 19.73 -12.61 -22.31
C THR A 448 19.59 -12.55 -23.81
N ARG A 449 20.54 -11.87 -24.47
CA ARG A 449 20.53 -11.61 -25.91
C ARG A 449 21.87 -11.98 -26.54
N ARG A 450 21.87 -12.59 -27.71
CA ARG A 450 23.07 -12.92 -28.48
C ARG A 450 23.49 -11.72 -29.33
N GLU A 451 24.63 -11.12 -29.00
CA GLU A 451 25.23 -9.98 -29.69
C GLU A 451 26.67 -10.33 -30.07
N ASN A 452 27.04 -10.23 -31.36
CA ASN A 452 28.37 -10.58 -31.85
C ASN A 452 28.85 -11.95 -31.33
N GLU A 453 27.97 -12.95 -31.43
CA GLU A 453 28.16 -14.32 -30.95
C GLU A 453 28.28 -14.52 -29.44
N GLN A 454 28.30 -13.46 -28.63
CA GLN A 454 28.35 -13.52 -27.18
C GLN A 454 26.96 -13.35 -26.55
N LEU A 455 26.75 -13.97 -25.38
CA LEU A 455 25.55 -13.74 -24.58
C LEU A 455 25.74 -12.48 -23.74
N VAL A 456 24.86 -11.50 -23.97
CA VAL A 456 24.79 -10.24 -23.25
C VAL A 456 23.53 -10.23 -22.39
N ASP A 457 23.70 -9.91 -21.12
CA ASP A 457 22.62 -9.85 -20.14
C ASP A 457 22.23 -8.39 -19.86
N TYR A 458 20.97 -8.05 -20.11
CA TYR A 458 20.34 -6.77 -19.77
C TYR A 458 19.48 -6.95 -18.52
N ALA A 459 19.79 -6.21 -17.47
CA ALA A 459 19.12 -6.34 -16.17
C ALA A 459 18.23 -5.14 -15.86
N HIS A 460 17.13 -5.43 -15.16
CA HIS A 460 16.31 -4.42 -14.48
C HIS A 460 16.35 -4.64 -12.98
N ILE A 461 16.51 -3.55 -12.23
CA ILE A 461 16.36 -3.51 -10.78
C ILE A 461 15.37 -2.41 -10.42
N GLY A 462 14.23 -2.79 -9.88
CA GLY A 462 13.16 -1.88 -9.47
C GLY A 462 12.95 -1.82 -7.96
N THR A 463 12.52 -0.65 -7.48
CA THR A 463 12.02 -0.50 -6.10
C THR A 463 10.55 -0.89 -5.96
N GLY A 464 9.80 -0.89 -7.08
CA GLY A 464 8.37 -1.14 -7.17
C GLY A 464 7.97 -2.34 -8.02
N ASN A 465 6.73 -2.80 -7.86
CA ASN A 465 6.15 -3.95 -8.59
C ASN A 465 5.96 -3.67 -10.09
N PHE A 466 5.94 -4.74 -10.89
CA PHE A 466 5.53 -4.69 -12.30
C PHE A 466 4.01 -4.60 -12.47
N HIS A 467 3.42 -3.53 -11.94
CA HIS A 467 1.98 -3.33 -11.92
C HIS A 467 1.62 -1.96 -12.50
N GLU A 468 0.94 -1.95 -13.65
CA GLU A 468 0.77 -0.77 -14.50
C GLU A 468 -0.07 0.34 -13.83
N SER A 469 -1.09 -0.03 -13.05
CA SER A 469 -1.90 0.96 -12.32
C SER A 469 -1.18 1.56 -11.12
N THR A 470 -0.43 0.76 -10.33
CA THR A 470 0.31 1.29 -9.18
C THR A 470 1.43 2.22 -9.61
N ALA A 471 2.08 1.96 -10.75
CA ALA A 471 3.12 2.82 -11.31
C ALA A 471 2.64 4.26 -11.65
N ARG A 472 1.33 4.54 -11.62
CA ARG A 472 0.76 5.89 -11.79
C ARG A 472 0.58 6.66 -10.48
N ILE A 473 0.63 5.97 -9.35
CA ILE A 473 0.33 6.51 -8.02
C ILE A 473 1.53 6.40 -7.09
N TYR A 474 2.35 5.36 -7.26
CA TYR A 474 3.54 5.08 -6.46
C TYR A 474 4.73 5.74 -7.14
N THR A 475 5.60 6.36 -6.33
CA THR A 475 6.91 6.76 -6.82
C THR A 475 7.86 5.57 -6.76
N ASP A 476 8.59 5.26 -7.83
CA ASP A 476 9.46 4.09 -7.86
C ASP A 476 10.60 4.25 -8.86
N PHE A 477 11.80 3.83 -8.48
CA PHE A 477 12.93 3.77 -9.40
C PHE A 477 12.96 2.44 -10.16
N ALA A 478 13.39 2.50 -11.41
CA ALA A 478 13.77 1.35 -12.21
C ALA A 478 15.09 1.63 -12.92
N LEU A 479 16.14 0.89 -12.53
CA LEU A 479 17.44 0.90 -13.17
C LEU A 479 17.45 -0.16 -14.27
N LEU A 480 17.76 0.24 -15.51
CA LEU A 480 18.02 -0.62 -16.65
C LEU A 480 19.51 -0.55 -16.98
N THR A 481 20.20 -1.69 -17.01
CA THR A 481 21.66 -1.73 -17.16
C THR A 481 22.15 -2.91 -18.00
N LYS A 482 23.22 -2.69 -18.77
CA LYS A 482 24.04 -3.73 -19.43
C LYS A 482 25.34 -4.01 -18.64
N ASN A 483 25.58 -3.33 -17.52
CA ASN A 483 26.80 -3.46 -16.74
C ASN A 483 26.97 -4.90 -16.23
N SER A 484 28.04 -5.58 -16.67
CA SER A 484 28.29 -6.99 -16.34
C SER A 484 28.42 -7.25 -14.84
N LYS A 485 28.96 -6.30 -14.07
CA LYS A 485 29.09 -6.42 -12.61
C LYS A 485 27.74 -6.56 -11.92
N ILE A 486 26.71 -5.90 -12.46
CA ILE A 486 25.34 -5.92 -11.95
C ILE A 486 24.54 -7.06 -12.58
N SER A 487 24.60 -7.22 -13.91
CA SER A 487 23.77 -8.21 -14.63
C SER A 487 24.13 -9.66 -14.26
N GLU A 488 25.41 -9.97 -14.06
CA GLU A 488 25.85 -11.28 -13.55
C GLU A 488 25.38 -11.56 -12.13
N GLU A 489 25.31 -10.54 -11.27
CA GLU A 489 24.80 -10.69 -9.91
C GLU A 489 23.27 -10.84 -9.89
N VAL A 490 22.53 -10.15 -10.77
CA VAL A 490 21.09 -10.39 -10.96
C VAL A 490 20.83 -11.83 -11.42
N LYS A 491 21.64 -12.35 -12.35
CA LYS A 491 21.59 -13.76 -12.76
C LYS A 491 21.84 -14.72 -11.60
N ARG A 492 22.79 -14.40 -10.72
CA ARG A 492 23.03 -15.14 -9.46
C ARG A 492 21.84 -15.07 -8.51
N VAL A 493 21.13 -13.93 -8.42
CA VAL A 493 19.88 -13.84 -7.63
C VAL A 493 18.82 -14.79 -8.16
N PHE A 494 18.60 -14.85 -9.48
CA PHE A 494 17.66 -15.81 -10.07
C PHE A 494 18.07 -17.26 -9.77
N ARG A 495 19.37 -17.58 -9.86
CA ARG A 495 19.88 -18.91 -9.48
C ARG A 495 19.67 -19.21 -7.99
N PHE A 496 19.87 -18.22 -7.12
CA PHE A 496 19.62 -18.35 -5.68
C PHE A 496 18.14 -18.61 -5.39
N ILE A 497 17.22 -17.93 -6.08
CA ILE A 497 15.79 -18.20 -5.94
C ILE A 497 15.43 -19.62 -6.40
N GLU A 498 15.99 -20.07 -7.53
CA GLU A 498 15.76 -21.42 -8.05
C GLU A 498 16.43 -22.51 -7.18
N MET A 499 17.54 -22.19 -6.51
CA MET A 499 18.37 -23.12 -5.73
C MET A 499 18.86 -22.44 -4.43
N PRO A 500 18.00 -22.25 -3.42
CA PRO A 500 18.29 -21.43 -2.23
C PRO A 500 19.40 -21.99 -1.34
N PHE A 501 19.67 -23.30 -1.41
CA PHE A 501 20.72 -23.96 -0.62
C PHE A 501 22.12 -23.85 -1.22
N SER A 502 22.26 -23.24 -2.41
CA SER A 502 23.57 -23.05 -3.04
C SER A 502 24.29 -21.85 -2.42
N PRO A 503 25.54 -22.00 -1.95
CA PRO A 503 26.29 -20.88 -1.40
C PRO A 503 26.50 -19.83 -2.48
N THR A 504 25.97 -18.63 -2.25
CA THR A 504 26.02 -17.51 -3.20
C THR A 504 26.69 -16.31 -2.55
N LYS A 505 27.55 -15.62 -3.32
CA LYS A 505 28.22 -14.39 -2.90
C LYS A 505 27.90 -13.27 -3.88
N PHE A 506 27.66 -12.09 -3.33
CA PHE A 506 27.40 -10.86 -4.06
C PHE A 506 28.43 -9.83 -3.65
N SER A 507 29.09 -9.21 -4.63
CA SER A 507 30.13 -8.20 -4.46
C SER A 507 29.54 -6.79 -4.55
N HIS A 508 28.48 -6.58 -5.33
CA HIS A 508 27.88 -5.26 -5.55
C HIS A 508 26.48 -5.18 -4.96
N LEU A 509 25.60 -6.13 -5.29
CA LEU A 509 24.22 -6.15 -4.84
C LEU A 509 24.11 -6.37 -3.33
N LEU A 510 23.17 -5.65 -2.72
CA LEU A 510 22.64 -5.92 -1.41
C LEU A 510 21.51 -6.95 -1.57
N VAL A 511 21.69 -8.17 -1.06
CA VAL A 511 20.72 -9.26 -1.21
C VAL A 511 20.32 -9.77 0.16
N SER A 512 19.03 -9.69 0.47
CA SER A 512 18.47 -10.33 1.66
C SER A 512 18.15 -11.80 1.38
N PRO A 513 18.30 -12.70 2.36
CA PRO A 513 18.91 -12.50 3.69
C PRO A 513 20.42 -12.80 3.72
N ILE A 514 21.11 -12.64 2.59
CA ILE A 514 22.49 -13.11 2.42
C ILE A 514 23.53 -12.15 3.00
N ASN A 515 23.52 -10.88 2.59
CA ASN A 515 24.59 -9.94 2.93
C ASN A 515 24.11 -8.57 3.43
N VAL A 516 22.81 -8.26 3.29
CA VAL A 516 22.31 -6.89 3.48
C VAL A 516 22.59 -6.35 4.89
N ARG A 517 22.33 -7.14 5.95
CA ARG A 517 22.50 -6.71 7.34
C ARG A 517 23.96 -6.36 7.60
N ASN A 518 24.86 -7.30 7.31
CA ASN A 518 26.29 -7.12 7.51
C ASN A 518 26.85 -5.95 6.68
N ARG A 519 26.39 -5.77 5.44
CA ARG A 519 26.82 -4.65 4.58
C ARG A 519 26.31 -3.31 5.09
N LEU A 520 25.04 -3.19 5.46
CA LEU A 520 24.50 -1.96 6.04
C LEU A 520 25.23 -1.60 7.33
N SER A 521 25.44 -2.57 8.22
CA SER A 521 26.20 -2.35 9.45
C SER A 521 27.63 -1.91 9.16
N ALA A 522 28.30 -2.48 8.16
CA ALA A 522 29.64 -2.07 7.77
C ALA A 522 29.68 -0.63 7.20
N LEU A 523 28.71 -0.27 6.37
CA LEU A 523 28.57 1.08 5.80
C LEU A 523 28.35 2.12 6.90
N ILE A 524 27.46 1.86 7.85
CA ILE A 524 27.21 2.77 8.98
C ILE A 524 28.46 2.88 9.87
N ASN A 525 29.10 1.76 10.21
CA ASN A 525 30.35 1.77 10.99
C ASN A 525 31.49 2.51 10.30
N ARG A 526 31.55 2.51 8.96
CA ARG A 526 32.51 3.31 8.21
C ARG A 526 32.26 4.81 8.41
N GLU A 527 31.01 5.26 8.33
CA GLU A 527 30.65 6.65 8.61
C GLU A 527 31.01 7.06 10.06
N ILE A 528 30.80 6.17 11.03
CA ILE A 528 31.21 6.37 12.43
C ILE A 528 32.71 6.63 12.53
N LYS A 529 33.52 5.76 11.91
CA LYS A 529 34.98 5.92 11.89
C LYS A 529 35.41 7.21 11.21
N HIS A 530 34.73 7.62 10.14
CA HIS A 530 35.00 8.88 9.48
C HIS A 530 34.68 10.09 10.39
N ALA A 531 33.52 10.09 11.06
CA ALA A 531 33.17 11.15 12.00
C ALA A 531 34.19 11.27 13.15
N GLN A 532 34.57 10.15 13.76
CA GLN A 532 35.57 10.11 14.83
C GLN A 532 36.96 10.57 14.38
N ALA A 533 37.30 10.36 13.10
CA ALA A 533 38.54 10.83 12.49
C ALA A 533 38.47 12.28 11.96
N GLY A 534 37.35 13.00 12.13
CA GLY A 534 37.17 14.35 11.61
C GLY A 534 37.00 14.43 10.08
N LYS A 535 36.74 13.29 9.43
CA LYS A 535 36.49 13.17 7.98
C LYS A 535 35.04 13.47 7.63
N LYS A 536 34.76 13.72 6.35
CA LYS A 536 33.38 13.90 5.89
C LYS A 536 32.59 12.61 6.12
N SER A 537 31.48 12.75 6.83
CA SER A 537 30.61 11.63 7.18
C SER A 537 29.15 12.07 7.16
N GLY A 538 28.27 11.15 6.79
CA GLY A 538 26.87 11.47 6.65
C GLY A 538 26.07 10.30 6.10
N ILE A 539 24.79 10.26 6.49
CA ILE A 539 23.84 9.25 6.03
C ILE A 539 22.57 9.96 5.59
N ILE A 540 22.10 9.67 4.37
CA ILE A 540 20.76 10.05 3.90
C ILE A 540 19.97 8.78 3.58
N LEU A 541 18.84 8.59 4.25
CA LEU A 541 18.00 7.41 4.05
C LEU A 541 16.62 7.81 3.56
N LYS A 542 16.17 7.19 2.47
CA LYS A 542 14.78 7.21 2.05
C LYS A 542 14.23 5.81 2.17
N ILE A 543 13.26 5.58 3.05
CA ILE A 543 12.65 4.27 3.28
C ILE A 543 11.18 4.42 3.66
N ASN A 544 10.38 3.37 3.51
CA ASN A 544 9.00 3.42 3.97
C ASN A 544 8.89 3.13 5.47
N ASN A 545 9.75 2.25 6.01
CA ASN A 545 9.69 1.84 7.42
C ASN A 545 11.09 1.58 8.00
N LEU A 546 11.29 1.98 9.25
CA LEU A 546 12.49 1.74 10.07
C LEU A 546 12.05 1.15 11.41
N VAL A 547 12.23 -0.15 11.60
CA VAL A 547 11.81 -0.85 12.83
C VAL A 547 12.78 -1.94 13.30
N ASP A 548 13.86 -2.19 12.55
CA ASP A 548 14.87 -3.17 12.95
C ASP A 548 15.72 -2.65 14.11
N GLN A 549 15.69 -3.36 15.24
CA GLN A 549 16.29 -2.88 16.49
C GLN A 549 17.81 -2.71 16.38
N GLU A 550 18.53 -3.72 15.89
CA GLU A 550 19.99 -3.67 15.76
C GLU A 550 20.47 -2.52 14.89
N ILE A 551 19.77 -2.27 13.78
CA ILE A 551 20.10 -1.16 12.88
C ILE A 551 19.76 0.20 13.51
N VAL A 552 18.65 0.31 14.25
CA VAL A 552 18.29 1.53 14.99
C VAL A 552 19.34 1.86 16.06
N ASP A 553 19.83 0.84 16.78
CA ASP A 553 20.87 1.02 17.80
C ASP A 553 22.18 1.51 17.20
N LEU A 554 22.52 0.98 16.02
CA LEU A 554 23.69 1.41 15.27
C LEU A 554 23.54 2.84 14.75
N LEU A 555 22.33 3.27 14.35
CA LEU A 555 22.04 4.65 13.98
C LEU A 555 22.14 5.61 15.18
N TYR A 556 21.69 5.20 16.37
CA TYR A 556 21.91 5.97 17.60
C TYR A 556 23.40 6.12 17.91
N THR A 557 24.16 5.03 17.80
CA THR A 557 25.61 5.05 18.00
C THR A 557 26.30 5.96 16.97
N ALA A 558 25.85 5.96 15.71
CA ALA A 558 26.34 6.86 14.69
C ALA A 558 26.05 8.33 14.99
N SER A 559 24.84 8.63 15.47
CA SER A 559 24.50 9.97 15.94
C SER A 559 25.38 10.42 17.10
N GLN A 560 25.60 9.57 18.10
CA GLN A 560 26.46 9.87 19.25
C GLN A 560 27.93 10.09 18.85
N ALA A 561 28.40 9.43 17.80
CA ALA A 561 29.73 9.62 17.22
C ALA A 561 29.86 10.90 16.34
N GLY A 562 28.77 11.65 16.15
CA GLY A 562 28.77 12.92 15.40
C GLY A 562 28.35 12.80 13.94
N VAL A 563 27.98 11.61 13.45
CA VAL A 563 27.50 11.42 12.08
C VAL A 563 26.18 12.15 11.89
N LYS A 564 26.06 12.98 10.84
CA LYS A 564 24.81 13.66 10.49
C LYS A 564 23.91 12.72 9.70
N ILE A 565 22.70 12.49 10.19
CA ILE A 565 21.75 11.53 9.60
C ILE A 565 20.46 12.25 9.24
N ARG A 566 20.08 12.22 7.96
CA ARG A 566 18.81 12.76 7.47
C ARG A 566 17.97 11.66 6.87
N MET A 567 16.69 11.59 7.23
CA MET A 567 15.82 10.52 6.76
C MET A 567 14.52 11.07 6.17
N ILE A 568 14.08 10.45 5.08
CA ILE A 568 12.76 10.61 4.47
C ILE A 568 12.01 9.30 4.71
N LEU A 569 11.16 9.27 5.73
CA LEU A 569 10.43 8.09 6.16
C LEU A 569 8.93 8.36 6.13
N ARG A 570 8.20 7.71 5.22
CA ARG A 570 6.75 7.93 5.12
C ARG A 570 5.91 7.15 6.15
N GLY A 571 6.28 5.91 6.47
CA GLY A 571 5.50 4.99 7.31
C GLY A 571 5.97 4.92 8.77
N MET A 572 6.26 3.70 9.24
CA MET A 572 6.58 3.39 10.65
C MET A 572 8.04 3.69 10.99
N CYS A 573 8.28 4.34 12.11
CA CYS A 573 9.59 4.62 12.66
C CYS A 573 9.63 4.23 14.15
N SER A 574 10.44 3.25 14.53
CA SER A 574 10.69 2.96 15.95
C SER A 574 11.76 3.87 16.55
N LEU A 575 12.56 4.54 15.72
CA LEU A 575 13.60 5.47 16.15
C LEU A 575 12.98 6.79 16.61
N ARG A 576 13.42 7.29 17.78
CA ARG A 576 13.05 8.59 18.36
C ARG A 576 14.11 9.62 18.00
N ALA A 577 13.82 10.52 17.07
CA ALA A 577 14.76 11.52 16.57
C ALA A 577 14.83 12.77 17.46
N GLY A 578 15.98 13.44 17.50
CA GLY A 578 16.19 14.72 18.20
C GLY A 578 16.31 14.62 19.72
N VAL A 579 16.55 13.44 20.28
CA VAL A 579 16.70 13.22 21.73
C VAL A 579 18.13 13.56 22.14
N ASN A 580 18.28 14.46 23.13
CA ASN A 580 19.58 14.90 23.63
C ASN A 580 20.43 13.71 24.12
N GLY A 581 21.71 13.63 23.72
CA GLY A 581 22.62 12.55 24.10
C GLY A 581 22.35 11.19 23.44
N LEU A 582 21.35 11.08 22.55
CA LEU A 582 20.99 9.85 21.84
C LEU A 582 20.91 10.06 20.32
N SER A 583 20.09 11.00 19.86
CA SER A 583 19.71 11.16 18.45
C SER A 583 19.69 12.61 17.97
N GLU A 584 20.47 13.50 18.59
CA GLU A 584 20.57 14.93 18.25
C GLU A 584 20.99 15.20 16.79
N ASN A 585 21.79 14.30 16.23
CA ASN A 585 22.28 14.40 14.86
C ASN A 585 21.36 13.71 13.84
N ILE A 586 20.19 13.21 14.28
CA ILE A 586 19.21 12.53 13.44
C ILE A 586 18.01 13.44 13.20
N GLN A 587 17.73 13.72 11.93
CA GLN A 587 16.55 14.45 11.49
C GLN A 587 15.70 13.56 10.58
N ILE A 588 14.42 13.44 10.90
CA ILE A 588 13.50 12.61 10.13
C ILE A 588 12.32 13.45 9.66
N ILE A 589 12.08 13.43 8.36
CA ILE A 589 10.88 13.99 7.73
C ILE A 589 10.05 12.90 7.08
N SER A 590 8.77 13.19 6.89
CA SER A 590 7.82 12.36 6.18
C SER A 590 7.04 13.18 5.18
N ILE A 591 7.00 12.70 3.95
CA ILE A 591 6.30 13.36 2.86
C ILE A 591 5.11 12.48 2.49
N ILE A 592 3.92 13.00 2.76
CA ILE A 592 2.64 12.45 2.27
C ILE A 592 2.05 13.50 1.35
N ASP A 593 1.86 13.13 0.10
CA ASP A 593 1.38 14.02 -0.96
C ASP A 593 0.62 13.19 -2.01
N ARG A 594 0.35 13.77 -3.19
CA ARG A 594 -0.39 13.16 -4.30
C ARG A 594 0.10 11.76 -4.66
N PHE A 595 1.41 11.57 -4.77
CA PHE A 595 2.01 10.27 -5.04
C PHE A 595 2.46 9.61 -3.74
N LEU A 596 2.33 8.29 -3.70
CA LEU A 596 2.76 7.49 -2.57
C LEU A 596 4.27 7.26 -2.68
N GLU A 597 5.02 7.91 -1.78
CA GLU A 597 6.48 7.77 -1.69
C GLU A 597 6.85 6.31 -1.42
N HIS A 598 7.32 5.57 -2.42
CA HIS A 598 7.61 4.15 -2.27
C HIS A 598 9.07 3.71 -2.47
N PRO A 599 9.97 4.45 -3.15
CA PRO A 599 11.30 3.93 -3.43
C PRO A 599 12.14 3.95 -2.16
N ARG A 600 13.11 3.03 -2.08
CA ARG A 600 14.11 3.05 -1.01
C ARG A 600 15.46 3.41 -1.58
N VAL A 601 16.13 4.36 -0.94
CA VAL A 601 17.44 4.87 -1.31
C VAL A 601 18.32 4.94 -0.07
N TYR A 602 19.54 4.45 -0.18
CA TYR A 602 20.56 4.54 0.86
C TYR A 602 21.73 5.35 0.33
N TYR A 603 22.09 6.42 1.05
CA TYR A 603 23.23 7.28 0.74
C TYR A 603 24.17 7.29 1.95
N PHE A 604 25.46 7.09 1.68
CA PHE A 604 26.54 7.19 2.66
C PHE A 604 27.63 8.11 2.10
N GLU A 605 28.06 9.10 2.88
CA GLU A 605 28.96 10.19 2.45
C GLU A 605 30.36 9.68 2.05
N ASN A 606 30.89 8.68 2.75
CA ASN A 606 32.13 7.98 2.43
C ASN A 606 33.31 8.93 2.10
N ASP A 607 33.63 9.84 3.04
CA ASP A 607 34.73 10.80 2.91
C ASP A 607 34.67 11.69 1.65
N GLY A 608 33.46 11.90 1.10
CA GLY A 608 33.21 12.75 -0.07
C GLY A 608 33.10 12.01 -1.41
N ASP A 609 33.16 10.67 -1.43
CA ASP A 609 32.81 9.86 -2.60
C ASP A 609 31.57 8.99 -2.30
N PRO A 610 30.36 9.56 -2.42
CA PRO A 610 29.17 8.95 -1.86
C PRO A 610 28.76 7.64 -2.53
N ASP A 611 28.41 6.68 -1.69
CA ASP A 611 27.79 5.42 -2.08
C ASP A 611 26.26 5.57 -2.09
N VAL A 612 25.64 5.37 -3.26
CA VAL A 612 24.18 5.50 -3.42
C VAL A 612 23.60 4.19 -3.92
N TYR A 613 22.59 3.69 -3.22
CA TYR A 613 21.87 2.45 -3.54
C TYR A 613 20.39 2.72 -3.74
N ILE A 614 19.78 2.06 -4.73
CA ILE A 614 18.32 1.87 -4.77
C ILE A 614 17.98 0.47 -4.25
N SER A 615 16.84 0.30 -3.58
CA SER A 615 16.50 -0.96 -2.90
C SER A 615 15.00 -1.27 -2.88
N SER A 616 14.66 -2.55 -2.90
CA SER A 616 13.30 -3.03 -2.61
C SER A 616 13.02 -3.17 -1.10
N ALA A 617 14.07 -3.25 -0.27
CA ALA A 617 13.97 -3.46 1.17
C ALA A 617 13.71 -2.15 1.94
N ASP A 618 12.84 -2.24 2.94
CA ASP A 618 12.82 -1.34 4.09
C ASP A 618 13.77 -1.87 5.19
N TRP A 619 14.06 -1.05 6.21
CA TRP A 619 14.88 -1.47 7.35
C TRP A 619 14.00 -2.07 8.44
N MET A 620 13.42 -3.23 8.13
CA MET A 620 12.69 -4.08 9.06
C MET A 620 13.32 -5.47 9.07
N THR A 621 13.31 -6.15 10.22
CA THR A 621 13.86 -7.51 10.38
C THR A 621 13.38 -8.49 9.30
N ARG A 622 12.09 -8.46 8.95
CA ARG A 622 11.56 -9.32 7.89
C ARG A 622 12.13 -9.04 6.50
N ASN A 623 12.50 -7.80 6.20
CA ASN A 623 13.08 -7.42 4.91
C ASN A 623 14.58 -7.73 4.87
N LEU A 624 15.27 -7.62 6.01
CA LEU A 624 16.70 -7.91 6.10
C LEU A 624 16.98 -9.41 6.17
N ASP A 625 16.15 -10.18 6.91
CA ASP A 625 16.49 -11.57 7.27
C ASP A 625 15.51 -12.64 6.77
N ARG A 626 14.30 -12.27 6.35
CA ARG A 626 13.21 -13.25 6.04
C ARG A 626 12.61 -13.12 4.65
N ARG A 627 13.13 -12.22 3.82
CA ARG A 627 12.65 -11.98 2.45
C ARG A 627 13.81 -11.95 1.50
N ILE A 628 13.53 -12.27 0.24
CA ILE A 628 14.47 -12.04 -0.85
C ILE A 628 14.22 -10.63 -1.38
N GLU A 629 15.08 -9.70 -0.97
CA GLU A 629 15.09 -8.30 -1.38
C GLU A 629 16.41 -8.02 -2.12
N VAL A 630 16.39 -7.04 -3.02
CA VAL A 630 17.60 -6.63 -3.73
C VAL A 630 17.74 -5.11 -3.72
N GLY A 631 18.94 -4.66 -3.38
CA GLY A 631 19.42 -3.30 -3.63
C GLY A 631 20.64 -3.30 -4.53
N ALA A 632 20.74 -2.28 -5.38
CA ALA A 632 21.82 -2.12 -6.35
C ALA A 632 22.52 -0.77 -6.14
N PRO A 633 23.86 -0.74 -6.16
CA PRO A 633 24.59 0.53 -6.20
C PRO A 633 24.40 1.21 -7.55
N LEU A 634 24.30 2.53 -7.54
CA LEU A 634 24.30 3.35 -8.75
C LEU A 634 25.75 3.62 -9.17
N LEU A 635 26.25 2.79 -10.09
CA LEU A 635 27.61 2.90 -10.60
C LEU A 635 27.75 4.00 -11.67
N ASP A 636 26.68 4.28 -12.41
CA ASP A 636 26.62 5.38 -13.37
C ASP A 636 26.52 6.73 -12.65
N ALA A 637 27.38 7.68 -13.03
CA ALA A 637 27.49 8.97 -12.36
C ALA A 637 26.23 9.85 -12.53
N ASP A 638 25.59 9.82 -13.70
CA ASP A 638 24.38 10.62 -13.95
C ASP A 638 23.20 10.06 -13.16
N ALA A 639 23.04 8.73 -13.15
CA ALA A 639 22.02 8.07 -12.34
C ALA A 639 22.23 8.34 -10.84
N LYS A 640 23.48 8.27 -10.36
CA LYS A 640 23.86 8.60 -8.99
C LYS A 640 23.49 10.04 -8.65
N GLN A 641 23.90 11.01 -9.48
CA GLN A 641 23.64 12.42 -9.25
C GLN A 641 22.14 12.75 -9.31
N CYS A 642 21.40 12.16 -10.25
CA CYS A 642 19.95 12.33 -10.36
C CYS A 642 19.23 11.94 -9.05
N VAL A 643 19.62 10.82 -8.44
CA VAL A 643 19.04 10.40 -7.16
C VAL A 643 19.44 11.32 -6.02
N ILE A 644 20.68 11.81 -5.97
CA ILE A 644 21.13 12.78 -4.96
C ILE A 644 20.32 14.09 -5.07
N ASP A 645 20.12 14.62 -6.27
CA ASP A 645 19.34 15.83 -6.50
C ASP A 645 17.88 15.64 -6.07
N ILE A 646 17.27 14.49 -6.40
CA ILE A 646 15.92 14.14 -5.95
C ILE A 646 15.84 14.09 -4.42
N LEU A 647 16.80 13.46 -3.74
CA LEU A 647 16.84 13.43 -2.26
C LEU A 647 16.93 14.85 -1.69
N ASN A 648 17.74 15.73 -2.27
CA ASN A 648 17.88 17.12 -1.84
C ASN A 648 16.59 17.93 -2.04
N LEU A 649 15.88 17.72 -3.16
CA LEU A 649 14.56 18.31 -3.39
C LEU A 649 13.53 17.84 -2.36
N GLN A 650 13.58 16.57 -1.96
CA GLN A 650 12.69 16.04 -0.92
C GLN A 650 13.05 16.56 0.47
N LEU A 651 14.34 16.64 0.79
CA LEU A 651 14.85 17.17 2.05
C LEU A 651 14.66 18.69 2.20
N SER A 652 14.37 19.40 1.12
CA SER A 652 14.05 20.84 1.11
C SER A 652 12.55 21.13 1.10
N ASP A 653 11.70 20.10 1.08
CA ASP A 653 10.25 20.25 1.10
C ASP A 653 9.79 20.98 2.37
N ASN A 654 9.10 22.10 2.19
CA ASN A 654 8.54 22.94 3.25
C ASN A 654 7.03 23.16 3.07
N THR A 655 6.39 22.29 2.27
CA THR A 655 4.97 22.35 1.95
C THR A 655 4.21 21.14 2.46
N LYS A 656 4.75 19.95 2.21
CA LYS A 656 4.16 18.63 2.48
C LYS A 656 5.00 17.78 3.42
N ALA A 657 6.25 18.13 3.68
CA ALA A 657 7.04 17.44 4.70
C ALA A 657 6.49 17.69 6.12
N ARG A 658 6.45 16.62 6.92
CA ARG A 658 6.21 16.65 8.37
C ARG A 658 7.45 16.15 9.10
N ILE A 659 7.71 16.68 10.28
CA ILE A 659 8.76 16.21 11.18
C ILE A 659 8.27 14.96 11.89
N ILE A 660 9.10 13.92 11.94
CA ILE A 660 8.94 12.80 12.88
C ILE A 660 9.83 13.10 14.08
N ASP A 661 9.23 13.59 15.16
CA ASP A 661 9.88 13.84 16.44
C ASP A 661 9.58 12.71 17.44
N ALA A 662 10.24 12.75 18.60
CA ALA A 662 10.08 11.74 19.65
C ALA A 662 8.66 11.65 20.23
N GLU A 663 7.80 12.65 20.00
CA GLU A 663 6.40 12.68 20.42
C GLU A 663 5.40 12.44 19.27
N GLU A 664 5.89 12.17 18.06
CA GLU A 664 5.11 11.97 16.84
C GLU A 664 4.04 13.05 16.57
N LYS A 665 4.37 14.33 16.80
CA LYS A 665 3.42 15.45 16.67
C LYS A 665 2.98 15.74 15.23
N ASN A 666 3.66 15.16 14.24
CA ASN A 666 3.36 15.34 12.81
C ASN A 666 3.30 16.82 12.37
N LYS A 667 4.16 17.67 12.94
CA LYS A 667 4.23 19.09 12.58
C LYS A 667 4.77 19.25 11.16
N TYR A 668 4.16 20.11 10.36
CA TYR A 668 4.69 20.47 9.04
C TYR A 668 6.05 21.16 9.17
N VAL A 669 6.96 20.85 8.26
CA VAL A 669 8.20 21.61 8.06
C VAL A 669 7.80 22.94 7.41
N ARG A 670 8.08 24.05 8.11
CA ARG A 670 7.86 25.42 7.62
C ARG A 670 9.11 26.23 7.89
N ASN A 671 9.53 27.01 6.90
CA ASN A 671 10.71 27.88 6.98
C ASN A 671 10.52 29.11 6.08
N ASN A 672 11.46 30.05 6.14
CA ASN A 672 11.43 31.30 5.36
C ASN A 672 11.97 31.13 3.92
N GLN A 673 12.23 29.90 3.47
CA GLN A 673 12.70 29.64 2.11
C GLN A 673 11.52 29.64 1.12
N PRO A 674 11.77 29.81 -0.19
CA PRO A 674 10.73 29.67 -1.21
C PRO A 674 9.97 28.34 -1.06
N PRO A 675 8.66 28.31 -1.36
CA PRO A 675 7.86 27.10 -1.21
C PRO A 675 8.36 26.00 -2.16
N CYS A 676 8.80 24.89 -1.59
CA CYS A 676 9.20 23.68 -2.27
C CYS A 676 8.19 22.56 -1.97
N ARG A 677 7.45 22.15 -3.01
CA ARG A 677 6.66 20.91 -3.02
C ARG A 677 7.42 19.88 -3.83
N SER A 678 8.10 18.98 -3.15
CA SER A 678 9.11 18.10 -3.73
C SER A 678 8.60 17.31 -4.92
N GLN A 679 7.37 16.78 -4.90
CA GLN A 679 6.83 16.04 -6.04
C GLN A 679 6.68 16.88 -7.31
N LEU A 680 6.31 18.16 -7.19
CA LEU A 680 6.25 19.07 -8.33
C LEU A 680 7.64 19.55 -8.74
N ALA A 681 8.53 19.80 -7.77
CA ALA A 681 9.90 20.20 -8.04
C ALA A 681 10.69 19.09 -8.78
N ILE A 682 10.48 17.82 -8.40
CA ILE A 682 11.05 16.65 -9.08
C ILE A 682 10.54 16.56 -10.52
N HIS A 683 9.24 16.75 -10.73
CA HIS A 683 8.67 16.75 -12.10
C HIS A 683 9.35 17.81 -12.97
N ASN A 684 9.48 19.04 -12.46
CA ASN A 684 10.15 20.13 -13.19
C ASN A 684 11.64 19.83 -13.44
N TYR A 685 12.36 19.28 -12.46
CA TYR A 685 13.76 18.89 -12.59
C TYR A 685 13.95 17.85 -13.71
N LEU A 686 13.16 16.77 -13.68
CA LEU A 686 13.22 15.72 -14.70
C LEU A 686 12.78 16.23 -16.09
N LEU A 687 11.83 17.16 -16.13
CA LEU A 687 11.34 17.76 -17.38
C LEU A 687 12.45 18.62 -18.02
N ASN A 688 13.16 19.41 -17.22
CA ASN A 688 14.28 20.21 -17.67
C ASN A 688 15.42 19.33 -18.20
N GLN A 689 15.80 18.27 -17.46
CA GLN A 689 16.78 17.28 -17.92
C GLN A 689 16.36 16.61 -19.25
N SER A 690 15.06 16.33 -19.42
CA SER A 690 14.54 15.77 -20.68
C SER A 690 14.68 16.74 -21.86
N ASN A 691 14.63 18.05 -21.61
CA ASN A 691 14.65 19.09 -22.65
C ASN A 691 16.05 19.59 -22.99
N GLU A 692 17.03 19.40 -22.11
CA GLU A 692 18.43 19.68 -22.42
C GLU A 692 18.89 18.80 -23.59
N LYS A 693 19.42 19.43 -24.65
CA LYS A 693 20.02 18.70 -25.77
C LYS A 693 21.17 17.87 -25.23
N ILE A 694 21.13 16.56 -25.47
CA ILE A 694 22.28 15.69 -25.24
C ILE A 694 23.43 16.31 -26.05
N LYS A 695 24.45 16.84 -25.38
CA LYS A 695 25.71 17.19 -26.03
C LYS A 695 26.30 15.87 -26.53
N GLU A 696 26.33 15.73 -27.86
CA GLU A 696 26.84 14.54 -28.55
C GLU A 696 28.29 14.22 -28.17
#